data_AF-A0A937YZ37-F1
#
_entry.id   AF-A0A937YZ37-F1
#
_cell.length_a   1.000
_cell.length_b   1.000
_cell.length_c   1.000
_cell.angle_alpha   90.00
_cell.angle_beta   90.00
_cell.angle_gamma   90.00
#
_symmetry.space_group_name_H-M   'P 1'
#
loop_
_entity.id
_entity.type
_entity.pdbx_description
1 polymer ?
#
loop_
_entity_poly.entity_id
_entity_poly.type
_entity_poly.pdbx_seq_one_letter_code
_entity_poly.pdbx_strand_id
1 'polypeptide(L)'
;MTGRSLTLAVLCAAFPLLHPASGRAASAGPFVPPPPLRIGVGGDYADGLDGMLIERGLPHERIFSWELADPDVLRRFDYLLLSCPIPEPGIDGALEAWVRAGGRAYVEVPRTRTGAVVLPQLISIAGATPQESDAVIGDPAFAAASGLPAGTPIDLYDLVGAFLRPQSGYEGRTLARFCPDKGGDLLPGGDALLAMTLGEGELIFSGPPLAFCCFRGAATEPLLGAAISYLLGDRGRPRLTTTEAEQEAPEAPGEVDTPAAAAPPDGFEAVNAMAATAYNVTATLGPAASGRGAASMLLLDGQAGAAGQALRPCLWLAFGAKHVQLRAGTSEAAAAIASLEGPPPTESVDLLVRRRPGLVSVVLGDRELLRAEVQEALGGLVAVKSELVPLADAYCQEVVEPVLFDNFMREPEDPSEWTPVSGEWTNIGVGNEQHSVNGFFLRGEGRETALTTMGDWFWEEYAVSAAVRPESATACGLAALQQANGDGVAFLADTTSKPWPTLRLVRVTDGRETPLAQRTGGLAPEQWYRLALRVHEDRLEGVVDGELQLACPNPEPRGGGIGLLAQGGAARFDDVLVHSAAKPLVLPGGEGTPVPGIPPYVGAEDHLTWANPAVAWEAGAERPSVLWHQGDFRGHVSASLEVLPETEAAFRRLILAPGEASPEAEWLTATVRTTPGETQALLEVALPGAKPVSREAALGVGQTLRLARDGGTVRVSWGDAVVHEARSPGGLRRIALEVDGPP
;
A
#
# COMPACT_ATOMS: atom_id res chain seq x y z
N MET A 1 64.28 40.31 -44.42
CA MET A 1 65.47 39.68 -43.80
C MET A 1 64.98 38.84 -42.64
N THR A 2 64.72 37.56 -42.89
CA THR A 2 65.59 36.46 -42.42
C THR A 2 65.77 36.48 -40.90
N GLY A 3 64.96 35.65 -40.23
CA GLY A 3 65.09 35.30 -38.82
C GLY A 3 64.83 33.80 -38.66
N ARG A 4 65.81 32.99 -39.05
CA ARG A 4 65.83 31.53 -38.86
C ARG A 4 65.71 31.19 -37.37
N SER A 5 64.98 30.13 -37.04
CA SER A 5 65.57 29.11 -36.14
C SER A 5 64.87 27.75 -36.23
N LEU A 6 65.68 26.80 -36.68
CA LEU A 6 65.76 25.37 -36.36
C LEU A 6 64.49 24.49 -36.25
N THR A 7 64.33 23.72 -37.33
CA THR A 7 63.65 22.44 -37.45
C THR A 7 64.35 21.34 -36.63
N LEU A 8 63.58 20.61 -35.81
CA LEU A 8 63.93 19.28 -35.32
C LEU A 8 62.88 18.31 -35.90
N ALA A 9 63.33 17.35 -36.71
CA ALA A 9 62.48 16.29 -37.23
C ALA A 9 62.36 15.17 -36.19
N VAL A 10 61.13 14.83 -35.80
CA VAL A 10 60.81 13.59 -35.07
C VAL A 10 59.74 12.86 -35.87
N LEU A 11 59.99 11.57 -36.11
CA LEU A 11 59.16 10.65 -36.88
C LEU A 11 57.73 10.56 -36.33
N CYS A 12 56.73 10.75 -37.20
CA CYS A 12 55.37 10.27 -36.96
C CYS A 12 55.21 8.89 -37.62
N ALA A 13 55.10 7.84 -36.81
CA ALA A 13 54.69 6.52 -37.24
C ALA A 13 53.17 6.49 -37.46
N ALA A 14 52.75 5.94 -38.59
CA ALA A 14 51.35 5.75 -38.97
C ALA A 14 50.68 4.69 -38.08
N PHE A 15 49.55 5.04 -37.46
CA PHE A 15 48.60 4.09 -36.88
C PHE A 15 47.47 3.81 -37.89
N PRO A 16 47.09 2.55 -38.13
CA PRO A 16 45.96 2.24 -38.98
C PRO A 16 44.64 2.53 -38.26
N LEU A 17 43.71 3.15 -38.98
CA LEU A 17 42.31 3.31 -38.59
C LEU A 17 41.68 1.93 -38.39
N LEU A 18 41.43 1.55 -37.13
CA LEU A 18 40.58 0.42 -36.79
C LEU A 18 39.12 0.87 -36.92
N HIS A 19 38.42 0.27 -37.89
CA HIS A 19 36.96 0.31 -37.95
C HIS A 19 36.36 -0.23 -36.64
N PRO A 20 35.28 0.38 -36.10
CA PRO A 20 34.53 -0.25 -35.03
C PRO A 20 33.96 -1.57 -35.57
N ALA A 21 34.36 -2.68 -34.95
CA ALA A 21 33.78 -3.98 -35.22
C ALA A 21 32.29 -3.90 -34.87
N SER A 22 31.43 -3.97 -35.88
CA SER A 22 30.02 -4.30 -35.71
C SER A 22 29.94 -5.73 -35.18
N GLY A 23 30.02 -5.88 -33.86
CA GLY A 23 29.65 -7.11 -33.19
C GLY A 23 28.20 -7.38 -33.52
N ARG A 24 27.95 -8.35 -34.40
CA ARG A 24 26.61 -8.95 -34.54
C ARG A 24 26.23 -9.42 -33.14
N ALA A 25 25.20 -8.81 -32.55
CA ALA A 25 24.46 -9.42 -31.45
C ALA A 25 24.19 -10.88 -31.86
N ALA A 26 24.84 -11.82 -31.18
CA ALA A 26 24.57 -13.22 -31.40
C ALA A 26 23.10 -13.43 -31.11
N SER A 27 22.34 -13.91 -32.10
CA SER A 27 20.97 -14.35 -31.87
C SER A 27 21.03 -15.49 -30.86
N ALA A 28 20.79 -15.19 -29.58
CA ALA A 28 20.57 -16.19 -28.57
C ALA A 28 19.45 -17.11 -29.08
N GLY A 29 19.69 -18.42 -29.07
CA GLY A 29 18.71 -19.39 -29.53
C GLY A 29 17.39 -19.29 -28.75
N PRO A 30 16.31 -19.92 -29.23
CA PRO A 30 15.05 -19.95 -28.50
C PRO A 30 15.25 -20.50 -27.09
N PHE A 31 14.79 -19.74 -26.09
CA PHE A 31 14.75 -20.18 -24.69
C PHE A 31 13.93 -21.47 -24.59
N VAL A 32 14.52 -22.52 -24.01
CA VAL A 32 13.83 -23.76 -23.70
C VAL A 32 13.44 -23.69 -22.22
N PRO A 33 12.14 -23.58 -21.89
CA PRO A 33 11.73 -23.47 -20.50
C PRO A 33 12.11 -24.74 -19.72
N PRO A 34 12.60 -24.62 -18.48
CA PRO A 34 12.79 -25.78 -17.62
C PRO A 34 11.43 -26.45 -17.32
N PRO A 35 11.42 -27.76 -17.03
CA PRO A 35 10.18 -28.45 -16.67
C PRO A 35 9.49 -27.79 -15.47
N PRO A 36 8.15 -27.87 -15.38
CA PRO A 36 7.42 -27.19 -14.31
C PRO A 36 7.82 -27.72 -12.93
N LEU A 37 7.90 -26.84 -11.92
CA LEU A 37 8.05 -27.28 -10.54
C LEU A 37 6.72 -27.83 -10.05
N ARG A 38 6.76 -29.00 -9.44
CA ARG A 38 5.59 -29.61 -8.81
C ARG A 38 5.81 -29.58 -7.30
N ILE A 39 5.32 -28.53 -6.67
CA ILE A 39 5.49 -28.27 -5.24
C ILE A 39 4.17 -28.58 -4.53
N GLY A 40 4.23 -29.43 -3.52
CA GLY A 40 3.13 -29.69 -2.61
C GLY A 40 3.32 -28.93 -1.30
N VAL A 41 2.26 -28.32 -0.77
CA VAL A 41 2.27 -27.61 0.51
C VAL A 41 1.22 -28.21 1.43
N GLY A 42 1.59 -28.53 2.67
CA GLY A 42 0.66 -29.15 3.62
C GLY A 42 1.02 -28.93 5.08
N GLY A 43 0.16 -29.46 5.97
CA GLY A 43 0.28 -29.33 7.42
C GLY A 43 -0.57 -28.20 8.02
N ASP A 44 -0.47 -28.00 9.34
CA ASP A 44 -1.41 -27.18 10.13
C ASP A 44 -1.33 -25.68 9.84
N TYR A 45 -0.16 -25.19 9.43
CA TYR A 45 0.11 -23.75 9.28
C TYR A 45 0.75 -23.46 7.92
N ALA A 46 0.13 -23.98 6.87
CA ALA A 46 0.67 -23.96 5.52
C ALA A 46 0.56 -22.57 4.84
N ASP A 47 -0.23 -21.63 5.36
CA ASP A 47 -0.43 -20.34 4.67
C ASP A 47 0.83 -19.46 4.65
N GLY A 48 1.70 -19.54 5.66
CA GLY A 48 3.01 -18.88 5.63
C GLY A 48 3.96 -19.44 4.56
N LEU A 49 3.80 -20.73 4.19
CA LEU A 49 4.52 -21.32 3.06
C LEU A 49 3.95 -20.84 1.73
N ASP A 50 2.62 -20.77 1.62
CA ASP A 50 1.96 -20.25 0.42
C ASP A 50 2.40 -18.82 0.12
N GLY A 51 2.35 -17.92 1.13
CA GLY A 51 2.79 -16.54 0.96
C GLY A 51 4.23 -16.43 0.46
N MET A 52 5.15 -17.21 1.04
CA MET A 52 6.55 -17.26 0.59
C MET A 52 6.71 -17.77 -0.84
N LEU A 53 5.93 -18.77 -1.26
CA LEU A 53 5.98 -19.29 -2.62
C LEU A 53 5.37 -18.31 -3.63
N ILE A 54 4.30 -17.62 -3.25
CA ILE A 54 3.64 -16.60 -4.07
C ILE A 54 4.60 -15.44 -4.35
N GLU A 55 5.29 -14.91 -3.35
CA GLU A 55 6.35 -13.89 -3.55
C GLU A 55 7.46 -14.36 -4.48
N ARG A 56 7.74 -15.67 -4.48
CA ARG A 56 8.75 -16.28 -5.37
C ARG A 56 8.20 -16.60 -6.75
N GLY A 57 6.91 -16.39 -7.01
CA GLY A 57 6.25 -16.75 -8.25
C GLY A 57 6.31 -18.26 -8.50
N LEU A 58 6.22 -19.07 -7.44
CA LEU A 58 6.39 -20.51 -7.49
C LEU A 58 5.04 -21.23 -7.48
N PRO A 59 4.74 -22.07 -8.49
CA PRO A 59 3.50 -22.83 -8.52
C PRO A 59 3.52 -23.88 -7.41
N HIS A 60 2.41 -24.03 -6.72
CA HIS A 60 2.23 -25.02 -5.67
C HIS A 60 0.78 -25.47 -5.56
N GLU A 61 0.58 -26.62 -4.95
CA GLU A 61 -0.73 -27.21 -4.67
C GLU A 61 -0.84 -27.57 -3.19
N ARG A 62 -2.01 -27.35 -2.60
CA ARG A 62 -2.29 -27.81 -1.23
C ARG A 62 -2.46 -29.32 -1.18
N ILE A 63 -1.90 -29.92 -0.14
CA ILE A 63 -2.02 -31.33 0.21
C ILE A 63 -2.59 -31.39 1.63
N PHE A 64 -3.66 -32.15 1.79
CA PHE A 64 -4.26 -32.38 3.09
C PHE A 64 -3.50 -33.48 3.87
N SER A 65 -3.55 -33.43 5.20
CA SER A 65 -2.81 -34.36 6.07
C SER A 65 -3.08 -35.84 5.75
N TRP A 66 -4.33 -36.20 5.44
CA TRP A 66 -4.69 -37.57 5.08
C TRP A 66 -4.15 -38.01 3.70
N GLU A 67 -3.88 -37.08 2.80
CA GLU A 67 -3.31 -37.37 1.48
C GLU A 67 -1.81 -37.65 1.52
N LEU A 68 -1.11 -37.18 2.57
CA LEU A 68 0.31 -37.46 2.77
C LEU A 68 0.61 -38.95 3.00
N ALA A 69 -0.40 -39.73 3.37
CA ALA A 69 -0.28 -41.18 3.51
C ALA A 69 -0.43 -41.94 2.18
N ASP A 70 -0.83 -41.26 1.09
CA ASP A 70 -1.05 -41.87 -0.23
C ASP A 70 0.19 -41.70 -1.14
N PRO A 71 0.93 -42.79 -1.46
CA PRO A 71 2.09 -42.72 -2.34
C PRO A 71 1.79 -42.22 -3.75
N ASP A 72 0.57 -42.43 -4.25
CA ASP A 72 0.17 -41.98 -5.59
C ASP A 72 -0.01 -40.45 -5.60
N VAL A 73 -0.48 -39.85 -4.51
CA VAL A 73 -0.53 -38.40 -4.34
C VAL A 73 0.89 -37.83 -4.29
N LEU A 74 1.78 -38.39 -3.46
CA LEU A 74 3.14 -37.86 -3.31
C LEU A 74 3.93 -37.86 -4.64
N ARG A 75 3.73 -38.86 -5.52
CA ARG A 75 4.38 -38.93 -6.85
C ARG A 75 4.03 -37.79 -7.80
N ARG A 76 2.97 -37.04 -7.51
CA ARG A 76 2.60 -35.84 -8.28
C ARG A 76 3.63 -34.72 -8.08
N PHE A 77 4.36 -34.74 -6.98
CA PHE A 77 5.25 -33.67 -6.56
C PHE A 77 6.72 -34.07 -6.62
N ASP A 78 7.56 -33.09 -6.95
CA ASP A 78 9.02 -33.17 -6.85
C ASP A 78 9.50 -32.65 -5.48
N TYR A 79 8.75 -31.69 -4.92
CA TYR A 79 9.06 -31.02 -3.68
C TYR A 79 7.84 -30.98 -2.75
N LEU A 80 8.07 -31.14 -1.44
CA LEU A 80 7.04 -30.94 -0.42
C LEU A 80 7.50 -29.92 0.62
N LEU A 81 6.64 -29.00 1.01
CA LEU A 81 6.84 -28.05 2.10
C LEU A 81 5.76 -28.32 3.15
N LEU A 82 6.15 -28.85 4.30
CA LEU A 82 5.25 -29.33 5.33
C LEU A 82 5.40 -28.49 6.59
N SER A 83 4.42 -27.65 6.86
CA SER A 83 4.35 -26.82 8.06
C SER A 83 3.65 -27.57 9.17
N CYS A 84 4.40 -27.96 10.20
CA CYS A 84 3.88 -28.65 11.39
C CYS A 84 2.94 -29.82 11.06
N PRO A 85 3.34 -30.79 10.21
CA PRO A 85 2.44 -31.84 9.74
C PRO A 85 1.97 -32.71 10.92
N ILE A 86 0.65 -32.94 10.99
CA ILE A 86 0.07 -33.83 11.99
C ILE A 86 0.45 -35.28 11.64
N PRO A 87 1.07 -36.03 12.57
CA PRO A 87 1.37 -37.44 12.35
C PRO A 87 0.08 -38.27 12.28
N GLU A 88 -0.16 -38.91 11.13
CA GLU A 88 -1.23 -39.90 10.93
C GLU A 88 -0.66 -41.25 10.50
N PRO A 89 -1.38 -42.38 10.73
CA PRO A 89 -0.92 -43.69 10.33
C PRO A 89 -0.59 -43.77 8.82
N GLY A 90 0.64 -44.17 8.50
CA GLY A 90 1.08 -44.37 7.12
C GLY A 90 1.89 -43.22 6.52
N ILE A 91 1.79 -41.99 7.06
CA ILE A 91 2.56 -40.83 6.57
C ILE A 91 4.06 -41.11 6.59
N ASP A 92 4.61 -41.58 7.72
CA ASP A 92 6.05 -41.84 7.85
C ASP A 92 6.56 -42.79 6.77
N GLY A 93 5.83 -43.88 6.52
CA GLY A 93 6.20 -44.88 5.52
C GLY A 93 6.10 -44.35 4.08
N ALA A 94 5.05 -43.60 3.77
CA ALA A 94 4.84 -43.00 2.46
C ALA A 94 5.88 -41.92 2.16
N LEU A 95 6.10 -40.99 3.09
CA LEU A 95 7.06 -39.90 2.96
C LEU A 95 8.49 -40.42 2.89
N GLU A 96 8.86 -41.39 3.73
CA GLU A 96 10.18 -42.02 3.67
C GLU A 96 10.44 -42.69 2.32
N ALA A 97 9.46 -43.46 1.81
CA ALA A 97 9.58 -44.13 0.53
C ALA A 97 9.69 -43.13 -0.64
N TRP A 98 8.91 -42.05 -0.59
CA TRP A 98 8.94 -40.99 -1.61
C TRP A 98 10.27 -40.23 -1.61
N VAL A 99 10.80 -39.85 -0.43
CA VAL A 99 12.13 -39.21 -0.33
C VAL A 99 13.22 -40.15 -0.85
N ARG A 100 13.20 -41.44 -0.46
CA ARG A 100 14.18 -42.42 -0.94
C ARG A 100 14.20 -42.54 -2.47
N ALA A 101 13.07 -42.32 -3.12
CA ALA A 101 12.90 -42.34 -4.58
C ALA A 101 13.26 -41.03 -5.28
N GLY A 102 13.84 -40.04 -4.56
CA GLY A 102 14.32 -38.78 -5.13
C GLY A 102 13.48 -37.55 -4.76
N GLY A 103 12.38 -37.72 -4.01
CA GLY A 103 11.59 -36.61 -3.49
C GLY A 103 12.39 -35.75 -2.50
N ARG A 104 12.13 -34.44 -2.49
CA ARG A 104 12.81 -33.50 -1.57
C ARG A 104 11.81 -32.74 -0.72
N ALA A 105 11.99 -32.71 0.59
CA ALA A 105 11.01 -32.09 1.48
C ALA A 105 11.62 -31.15 2.51
N TYR A 106 10.89 -30.08 2.82
CA TYR A 106 11.06 -29.26 4.01
C TYR A 106 9.96 -29.62 5.01
N VAL A 107 10.34 -29.83 6.28
CA VAL A 107 9.43 -30.32 7.33
C VAL A 107 9.68 -29.55 8.62
N GLU A 108 8.67 -28.84 9.11
CA GLU A 108 8.74 -28.19 10.42
C GLU A 108 8.39 -29.16 11.54
N VAL A 109 9.12 -29.06 12.64
CA VAL A 109 9.06 -29.98 13.77
C VAL A 109 8.63 -29.18 15.02
N PRO A 110 7.32 -28.94 15.20
CA PRO A 110 6.84 -28.20 16.36
C PRO A 110 7.08 -29.02 17.63
N ARG A 111 7.42 -28.36 18.73
CA ARG A 111 7.39 -28.99 20.06
C ARG A 111 5.95 -29.00 20.57
N THR A 112 5.13 -29.92 20.06
CA THR A 112 3.77 -30.12 20.58
C THR A 112 3.80 -30.76 21.98
N ARG A 113 2.72 -30.56 22.77
CA ARG A 113 2.57 -31.23 24.09
C ARG A 113 2.55 -32.76 24.00
N THR A 114 2.34 -33.33 22.81
CA THR A 114 2.25 -34.78 22.56
C THR A 114 3.57 -35.40 22.09
N GLY A 115 4.55 -34.61 21.65
CA GLY A 115 5.87 -35.09 21.22
C GLY A 115 5.87 -35.92 19.92
N ALA A 116 4.76 -35.92 19.18
CA ALA A 116 4.63 -36.65 17.92
C ALA A 116 5.21 -35.81 16.77
N VAL A 117 6.14 -36.40 16.01
CA VAL A 117 6.86 -35.79 14.89
C VAL A 117 6.80 -36.78 13.72
N VAL A 118 6.69 -36.28 12.49
CA VAL A 118 6.79 -37.10 11.28
C VAL A 118 8.24 -37.52 11.06
N LEU A 119 8.45 -38.79 10.70
CA LEU A 119 9.77 -39.43 10.58
C LEU A 119 10.61 -39.41 11.89
N PRO A 120 10.05 -39.84 13.04
CA PRO A 120 10.73 -39.77 14.34
C PRO A 120 11.98 -40.68 14.43
N GLN A 121 12.15 -41.60 13.49
CA GLN A 121 13.33 -42.46 13.35
C GLN A 121 14.57 -41.72 12.83
N LEU A 122 14.42 -40.53 12.22
CA LEU A 122 15.52 -39.78 11.61
C LEU A 122 16.10 -38.72 12.54
N ILE A 123 15.27 -38.12 13.39
CA ILE A 123 15.64 -36.99 14.24
C ILE A 123 15.23 -37.19 15.71
N SER A 124 15.85 -36.42 16.59
CA SER A 124 15.51 -36.34 18.01
C SER A 124 15.41 -34.88 18.44
N ILE A 125 14.49 -34.60 19.37
CA ILE A 125 14.33 -33.29 19.99
C ILE A 125 15.31 -33.21 21.17
N ALA A 126 16.31 -32.34 21.06
CA ALA A 126 17.38 -32.17 22.02
C ALA A 126 17.11 -31.10 23.08
N GLY A 127 16.06 -30.29 22.89
CA GLY A 127 15.71 -29.18 23.78
C GLY A 127 14.70 -28.22 23.17
N ALA A 128 14.42 -27.15 23.89
CA ALA A 128 13.59 -26.04 23.41
C ALA A 128 14.48 -24.96 22.78
N THR A 129 14.00 -24.33 21.71
CA THR A 129 14.61 -23.10 21.22
C THR A 129 14.42 -21.96 22.24
N PRO A 130 15.28 -20.93 22.24
CA PRO A 130 15.03 -19.71 22.99
C PRO A 130 13.69 -19.08 22.57
N GLN A 131 12.98 -18.46 23.52
CA GLN A 131 11.70 -17.77 23.29
C GLN A 131 11.82 -16.23 23.33
N GLU A 132 13.00 -15.70 23.67
CA GLU A 132 13.26 -14.26 23.78
C GLU A 132 14.06 -13.76 22.55
N SER A 133 13.92 -12.47 22.22
CA SER A 133 14.55 -11.77 21.09
C SER A 133 16.09 -11.72 21.10
N ASP A 134 16.74 -12.39 22.05
CA ASP A 134 18.19 -12.42 22.27
C ASP A 134 18.88 -13.56 21.48
N ALA A 135 18.24 -14.12 20.44
CA ALA A 135 18.80 -15.16 19.60
C ALA A 135 18.89 -14.75 18.12
N VAL A 136 20.05 -15.00 17.51
CA VAL A 136 20.34 -14.76 16.08
C VAL A 136 20.77 -16.06 15.40
N ILE A 137 20.72 -16.09 14.07
CA ILE A 137 21.39 -17.15 13.29
C ILE A 137 22.84 -16.77 13.02
N GLY A 138 23.79 -17.62 13.43
CA GLY A 138 25.21 -17.23 13.50
C GLY A 138 26.21 -18.34 13.21
N ASP A 139 26.46 -18.61 11.92
CA ASP A 139 27.77 -19.04 11.42
C ASP A 139 27.93 -18.59 9.95
N PRO A 140 28.93 -17.75 9.63
CA PRO A 140 29.20 -17.26 8.26
C PRO A 140 29.44 -18.36 7.22
N ALA A 141 29.82 -19.58 7.62
CA ALA A 141 30.02 -20.70 6.70
C ALA A 141 28.71 -21.20 6.09
N PHE A 142 27.57 -20.96 6.76
CA PHE A 142 26.24 -21.37 6.31
C PHE A 142 25.49 -20.24 5.58
N ALA A 143 25.78 -18.98 5.92
CA ALA A 143 25.32 -17.78 5.21
C ALA A 143 25.62 -17.82 3.70
N ALA A 144 26.74 -18.43 3.30
CA ALA A 144 27.16 -18.52 1.91
C ALA A 144 26.39 -19.54 1.06
N ALA A 145 25.76 -20.55 1.68
CA ALA A 145 25.01 -21.60 0.97
C ALA A 145 23.52 -21.26 0.78
N SER A 146 23.00 -20.29 1.55
CA SER A 146 21.59 -19.95 1.61
C SER A 146 21.27 -18.46 1.45
N GLY A 147 22.29 -17.59 1.44
CA GLY A 147 22.14 -16.14 1.25
C GLY A 147 21.74 -15.36 2.52
N LEU A 148 21.75 -16.01 3.70
CA LEU A 148 21.33 -15.40 4.97
C LEU A 148 22.40 -14.45 5.53
N PRO A 149 22.06 -13.19 5.88
CA PRO A 149 22.96 -12.34 6.64
C PRO A 149 23.28 -12.96 8.01
N ALA A 150 24.56 -13.07 8.36
CA ALA A 150 24.95 -13.47 9.70
C ALA A 150 24.45 -12.45 10.73
N GLY A 151 23.90 -12.92 11.86
CA GLY A 151 23.31 -12.03 12.87
C GLY A 151 21.85 -11.66 12.60
N THR A 152 21.17 -12.35 11.68
CA THR A 152 19.72 -12.15 11.46
C THR A 152 18.98 -12.48 12.78
N PRO A 153 18.24 -11.52 13.37
CA PRO A 153 17.47 -11.75 14.59
C PRO A 153 16.32 -12.71 14.29
N ILE A 154 16.02 -13.60 15.24
CA ILE A 154 14.86 -14.47 15.17
C ILE A 154 14.00 -14.24 16.40
N ASP A 155 12.76 -13.84 16.16
CA ASP A 155 11.71 -13.79 17.17
C ASP A 155 10.78 -15.01 17.00
N LEU A 156 10.84 -15.93 17.96
CA LEU A 156 9.96 -17.11 18.05
C LEU A 156 8.89 -16.85 19.11
N TYR A 157 8.02 -15.87 18.85
CA TYR A 157 6.91 -15.45 19.70
C TYR A 157 6.13 -16.64 20.30
N ASP A 158 6.04 -16.77 21.64
CA ASP A 158 5.28 -17.73 22.48
C ASP A 158 5.22 -19.23 22.07
N LEU A 159 5.81 -19.61 20.94
CA LEU A 159 5.80 -20.95 20.38
C LEU A 159 7.11 -21.64 20.67
N VAL A 160 6.97 -22.88 21.12
CA VAL A 160 8.11 -23.65 21.55
C VAL A 160 8.68 -24.37 20.33
N GLY A 161 9.74 -23.83 19.76
CA GLY A 161 10.55 -24.53 18.76
C GLY A 161 11.35 -25.68 19.41
N ALA A 162 11.90 -26.54 18.56
CA ALA A 162 12.73 -27.66 18.96
C ALA A 162 14.18 -27.49 18.50
N PHE A 163 15.13 -27.84 19.36
CA PHE A 163 16.49 -28.14 18.92
C PHE A 163 16.54 -29.54 18.31
N LEU A 164 17.07 -29.65 17.08
CA LEU A 164 17.09 -30.91 16.36
C LEU A 164 18.46 -31.58 16.42
N ARG A 165 18.46 -32.92 16.47
CA ARG A 165 19.67 -33.74 16.27
C ARG A 165 19.36 -34.96 15.43
N PRO A 166 20.26 -35.37 14.51
CA PRO A 166 20.15 -36.67 13.85
C PRO A 166 20.07 -37.82 14.86
N GLN A 167 19.26 -38.83 14.57
CA GLN A 167 19.26 -40.08 15.32
C GLN A 167 20.53 -40.90 15.07
N SER A 168 20.85 -41.79 16.00
CA SER A 168 22.01 -42.68 15.88
C SER A 168 21.91 -43.52 14.60
N GLY A 169 22.95 -43.47 13.76
CA GLY A 169 23.01 -44.18 12.47
C GLY A 169 22.60 -43.34 11.25
N TYR A 170 22.20 -42.08 11.45
CA TYR A 170 21.96 -41.13 10.39
C TYR A 170 22.93 -39.94 10.47
N GLU A 171 23.40 -39.48 9.31
CA GLU A 171 24.20 -38.27 9.21
C GLU A 171 23.31 -37.10 8.76
N GLY A 172 23.45 -35.96 9.43
CA GLY A 172 22.77 -34.73 9.07
C GLY A 172 23.76 -33.58 8.93
N ARG A 173 23.52 -32.72 7.96
CA ARG A 173 24.24 -31.47 7.71
C ARG A 173 23.42 -30.32 8.31
N THR A 174 23.93 -29.69 9.35
CA THR A 174 23.36 -28.43 9.87
C THR A 174 23.35 -27.40 8.74
N LEU A 175 22.25 -26.64 8.57
CA LEU A 175 22.15 -25.54 7.62
C LEU A 175 22.04 -24.17 8.31
N ALA A 176 21.54 -24.14 9.55
CA ALA A 176 21.47 -22.94 10.38
C ALA A 176 21.53 -23.32 11.85
N ARG A 177 22.15 -22.48 12.68
CA ARG A 177 22.29 -22.71 14.13
C ARG A 177 21.98 -21.44 14.92
N PHE A 178 21.27 -21.61 16.03
CA PHE A 178 20.98 -20.54 16.98
C PHE A 178 22.23 -20.12 17.77
N CYS A 179 22.38 -18.80 17.91
CA CYS A 179 23.45 -18.14 18.64
C CYS A 179 22.88 -17.03 19.53
N PRO A 180 23.53 -16.69 20.66
CA PRO A 180 23.17 -15.49 21.41
C PRO A 180 23.42 -14.23 20.60
N ASP A 181 22.48 -13.28 20.63
CA ASP A 181 22.48 -12.00 19.89
C ASP A 181 23.75 -11.16 20.17
N LYS A 182 24.28 -11.22 21.38
CA LYS A 182 25.48 -10.46 21.80
C LYS A 182 26.82 -11.07 21.37
N GLY A 183 26.82 -12.04 20.45
CA GLY A 183 28.02 -12.74 20.01
C GLY A 183 28.58 -13.65 21.10
N GLY A 184 28.01 -14.86 21.22
CA GLY A 184 28.45 -15.90 22.15
C GLY A 184 28.67 -17.24 21.45
N ASP A 185 29.07 -18.26 22.23
CA ASP A 185 29.22 -19.63 21.72
C ASP A 185 27.87 -20.18 21.21
N LEU A 186 27.95 -21.02 20.19
CA LEU A 186 26.80 -21.73 19.63
C LEU A 186 26.02 -22.46 20.73
N LEU A 187 24.69 -22.36 20.72
CA LEU A 187 23.87 -23.06 21.70
C LEU A 187 24.06 -24.58 21.55
N PRO A 188 24.35 -25.33 22.63
CA PRO A 188 24.60 -26.77 22.54
C PRO A 188 23.41 -27.56 21.97
N GLY A 189 23.56 -28.09 20.76
CA GLY A 189 22.46 -28.77 20.03
C GLY A 189 21.54 -27.82 19.28
N GLY A 190 21.91 -26.55 19.11
CA GLY A 190 21.08 -25.47 18.59
C GLY A 190 20.80 -25.48 17.08
N ASP A 191 20.82 -26.63 16.42
CA ASP A 191 20.57 -26.70 14.98
C ASP A 191 19.12 -26.28 14.69
N ALA A 192 18.98 -25.15 13.99
CA ALA A 192 17.69 -24.58 13.59
C ALA A 192 17.17 -25.25 12.32
N LEU A 193 18.06 -25.49 11.36
CA LEU A 193 17.78 -26.21 10.12
C LEU A 193 18.76 -27.38 9.97
N LEU A 194 18.25 -28.57 9.68
CA LEU A 194 19.03 -29.79 9.51
C LEU A 194 18.68 -30.48 8.19
N ALA A 195 19.65 -30.58 7.27
CA ALA A 195 19.51 -31.34 6.04
C ALA A 195 19.96 -32.79 6.23
N MET A 196 19.19 -33.75 5.71
CA MET A 196 19.48 -35.18 5.74
C MET A 196 19.27 -35.79 4.37
N THR A 197 20.24 -36.54 3.87
CA THR A 197 20.10 -37.30 2.63
C THR A 197 19.52 -38.66 2.93
N LEU A 198 18.50 -39.06 2.16
CA LEU A 198 17.86 -40.36 2.32
C LEU A 198 17.57 -40.98 0.95
N GLY A 199 18.29 -42.06 0.63
CA GLY A 199 18.24 -42.63 -0.73
C GLY A 199 18.73 -41.61 -1.75
N GLU A 200 17.91 -41.34 -2.78
CA GLU A 200 18.19 -40.34 -3.81
C GLU A 200 17.67 -38.94 -3.47
N GLY A 201 16.90 -38.80 -2.39
CA GLY A 201 16.27 -37.53 -1.98
C GLY A 201 16.92 -36.86 -0.77
N GLU A 202 16.31 -35.76 -0.34
CA GLU A 202 16.81 -34.91 0.74
C GLU A 202 15.65 -34.36 1.60
N LEU A 203 15.85 -34.32 2.91
CA LEU A 203 14.93 -33.74 3.89
C LEU A 203 15.60 -32.56 4.58
N ILE A 204 14.88 -31.45 4.73
CA ILE A 204 15.29 -30.31 5.55
C ILE A 204 14.31 -30.23 6.71
N PHE A 205 14.79 -30.49 7.91
CA PHE A 205 13.99 -30.30 9.11
C PHE A 205 14.21 -28.90 9.68
N SER A 206 13.12 -28.21 9.97
CA SER A 206 13.13 -26.97 10.75
C SER A 206 12.67 -27.23 12.17
N GLY A 207 13.52 -26.90 13.14
CA GLY A 207 13.20 -26.93 14.55
C GLY A 207 12.16 -25.87 14.97
N PRO A 208 12.30 -24.61 14.53
CA PRO A 208 11.25 -23.61 14.70
C PRO A 208 10.12 -23.76 13.67
N PRO A 209 8.86 -23.47 14.04
CA PRO A 209 7.73 -23.45 13.12
C PRO A 209 7.71 -22.13 12.31
N LEU A 210 8.63 -22.00 11.35
CA LEU A 210 8.88 -20.74 10.63
C LEU A 210 7.67 -20.26 9.84
N ALA A 211 6.95 -21.17 9.17
CA ALA A 211 5.74 -20.85 8.44
C ALA A 211 4.67 -20.25 9.36
N PHE A 212 4.56 -20.76 10.60
CA PHE A 212 3.69 -20.12 11.57
C PHE A 212 4.21 -18.75 12.02
N CYS A 213 5.50 -18.64 12.33
CA CYS A 213 6.07 -17.38 12.82
C CYS A 213 5.94 -16.24 11.81
N CYS A 214 5.94 -16.55 10.51
CA CYS A 214 5.66 -15.59 9.45
C CYS A 214 4.25 -14.96 9.58
N PHE A 215 3.27 -15.59 10.26
CA PHE A 215 1.96 -14.97 10.57
C PHE A 215 2.05 -13.78 11.55
N ARG A 216 3.12 -13.71 12.36
CA ARG A 216 3.22 -12.77 13.50
C ARG A 216 4.32 -11.71 13.33
N GLY A 217 5.14 -11.79 12.29
CA GLY A 217 6.13 -10.77 11.95
C GLY A 217 7.22 -11.20 10.96
N ALA A 218 7.88 -10.23 10.34
CA ALA A 218 8.88 -10.42 9.27
C ALA A 218 10.21 -11.04 9.73
N ALA A 219 10.43 -11.22 11.05
CA ALA A 219 11.71 -11.67 11.61
C ALA A 219 12.13 -13.10 11.16
N THR A 220 11.18 -13.93 10.72
CA THR A 220 11.45 -15.33 10.35
C THR A 220 11.43 -15.61 8.84
N GLU A 221 10.93 -14.67 8.03
CA GLU A 221 10.85 -14.78 6.57
C GLU A 221 12.22 -15.00 5.91
N PRO A 222 13.32 -14.33 6.31
CA PRO A 222 14.62 -14.58 5.70
C PRO A 222 15.05 -16.03 5.85
N LEU A 223 14.87 -16.62 7.05
CA LEU A 223 15.25 -18.00 7.33
C LEU A 223 14.41 -19.01 6.55
N LEU A 224 13.09 -18.79 6.46
CA LEU A 224 12.20 -19.63 5.66
C LEU A 224 12.53 -19.54 4.16
N GLY A 225 12.73 -18.31 3.66
CA GLY A 225 13.12 -18.04 2.28
C GLY A 225 14.44 -18.69 1.89
N ALA A 226 15.40 -18.73 2.81
CA ALA A 226 16.68 -19.39 2.66
C ALA A 226 16.55 -20.92 2.60
N ALA A 227 15.68 -21.52 3.42
CA ALA A 227 15.38 -22.95 3.36
C ALA A 227 14.73 -23.33 2.00
N ILE A 228 13.78 -22.53 1.52
CA ILE A 228 13.14 -22.71 0.21
C ILE A 228 14.17 -22.57 -0.93
N SER A 229 15.02 -21.54 -0.87
CA SER A 229 16.07 -21.30 -1.88
C SER A 229 17.08 -22.45 -1.91
N TYR A 230 17.45 -23.00 -0.76
CA TYR A 230 18.31 -24.16 -0.67
C TYR A 230 17.64 -25.42 -1.27
N LEU A 231 16.37 -25.64 -0.95
CA LEU A 231 15.61 -26.79 -1.44
C LEU A 231 15.45 -26.74 -2.98
N LEU A 232 15.15 -25.56 -3.53
CA LEU A 232 14.79 -25.38 -4.94
C LEU A 232 15.96 -24.88 -5.82
N GLY A 233 17.10 -24.53 -5.23
CA GLY A 233 18.25 -23.95 -5.93
C GLY A 233 17.94 -22.59 -6.55
N ASP A 234 18.51 -22.30 -7.72
CA ASP A 234 18.26 -21.04 -8.46
C ASP A 234 16.79 -20.81 -8.79
N ARG A 235 15.97 -21.86 -8.77
CA ARG A 235 14.53 -21.75 -8.99
C ARG A 235 13.76 -21.27 -7.76
N GLY A 236 14.36 -21.33 -6.56
CA GLY A 236 13.73 -20.86 -5.31
C GLY A 236 13.93 -19.38 -5.00
N ARG A 237 14.64 -18.65 -5.87
CA ARG A 237 14.90 -17.21 -5.69
C ARG A 237 13.62 -16.40 -5.89
N PRO A 238 13.38 -15.34 -5.10
CA PRO A 238 12.29 -14.40 -5.33
C PRO A 238 12.29 -13.86 -6.76
N ARG A 239 11.09 -13.76 -7.35
CA ARG A 239 10.86 -13.23 -8.72
C ARG A 239 9.92 -12.04 -8.71
N LEU A 240 9.16 -11.88 -7.65
CA LEU A 240 8.38 -10.71 -7.34
C LEU A 240 8.95 -10.16 -6.03
N THR A 241 9.13 -8.84 -5.96
CA THR A 241 9.40 -8.15 -4.70
C THR A 241 8.21 -7.26 -4.43
N THR A 242 7.59 -7.41 -3.25
CA THR A 242 6.52 -6.53 -2.76
C THR A 242 7.07 -5.24 -2.15
N THR A 243 8.38 -5.15 -1.99
CA THR A 243 9.06 -3.98 -1.44
C THR A 243 9.17 -2.85 -2.46
N GLU A 244 8.25 -1.89 -2.38
CA GLU A 244 8.78 -0.56 -2.12
C GLU A 244 9.50 -0.68 -0.77
N ALA A 245 10.82 -0.79 -0.81
CA ALA A 245 11.61 -0.32 0.31
C ALA A 245 11.40 1.21 0.34
N GLU A 246 10.25 1.66 0.85
CA GLU A 246 10.31 2.86 1.68
C GLU A 246 11.36 2.51 2.72
N GLN A 247 12.49 3.23 2.66
CA GLN A 247 13.35 3.36 3.82
C GLN A 247 12.39 3.55 4.98
N GLU A 248 12.38 2.62 5.94
CA GLU A 248 11.77 2.87 7.23
C GLU A 248 12.20 4.28 7.59
N ALA A 249 11.24 5.21 7.57
CA ALA A 249 11.36 6.38 8.38
C ALA A 249 11.70 5.78 9.74
N PRO A 250 12.87 6.13 10.32
CA PRO A 250 13.36 5.45 11.51
C PRO A 250 12.20 5.37 12.50
N GLU A 251 12.00 4.19 13.10
CA GLU A 251 11.04 3.97 14.18
C GLU A 251 10.93 5.27 14.96
N ALA A 252 9.69 5.78 15.06
CA ALA A 252 9.40 6.97 15.85
C ALA A 252 10.21 6.84 17.13
N PRO A 253 11.15 7.77 17.40
CA PRO A 253 12.07 7.61 18.50
C PRO A 253 11.20 7.35 19.73
N GLY A 254 11.47 6.22 20.41
CA GLY A 254 10.69 5.78 21.55
C GLY A 254 10.39 6.98 22.42
N GLU A 255 9.09 7.21 22.64
CA GLU A 255 8.52 8.29 23.46
C GLU A 255 9.48 9.47 23.59
N VAL A 256 9.65 10.25 22.50
CA VAL A 256 10.40 11.51 22.57
C VAL A 256 9.80 12.29 23.72
N ASP A 257 10.60 12.47 24.79
CA ASP A 257 10.29 13.35 25.92
C ASP A 257 9.55 14.56 25.36
N THR A 258 8.26 14.66 25.65
CA THR A 258 7.43 15.75 25.16
C THR A 258 8.15 17.03 25.60
N PRO A 259 8.64 17.88 24.67
CA PRO A 259 9.37 19.08 25.08
C PRO A 259 8.43 19.84 25.99
N ALA A 260 8.87 20.07 27.23
CA ALA A 260 8.06 20.67 28.28
C ALA A 260 7.28 21.86 27.69
N ALA A 261 5.95 21.80 27.77
CA ALA A 261 5.06 22.79 27.17
C ALA A 261 5.59 24.20 27.45
N ALA A 262 5.96 24.92 26.40
CA ALA A 262 6.50 26.26 26.53
C ALA A 262 5.45 27.13 27.25
N ALA A 263 5.81 27.76 28.37
CA ALA A 263 4.87 28.60 29.12
C ALA A 263 4.35 29.73 28.23
N PRO A 264 3.04 30.01 28.20
CA PRO A 264 2.50 31.09 27.39
C PRO A 264 3.05 32.46 27.81
N PRO A 265 3.08 33.46 26.91
CA PRO A 265 3.40 34.83 27.28
C PRO A 265 2.49 35.36 28.39
N ASP A 266 2.95 36.37 29.13
CA ASP A 266 2.16 36.96 30.22
C ASP A 266 0.76 37.40 29.74
N GLY A 267 -0.27 36.92 30.44
CA GLY A 267 -1.67 37.19 30.13
C GLY A 267 -2.27 36.34 29.01
N PHE A 268 -1.51 35.40 28.44
CA PHE A 268 -2.01 34.38 27.54
C PHE A 268 -2.25 33.06 28.26
N GLU A 269 -3.32 32.36 27.88
CA GLU A 269 -3.62 30.99 28.28
C GLU A 269 -3.32 30.06 27.11
N ALA A 270 -2.58 28.98 27.37
CA ALA A 270 -2.27 27.98 26.34
C ALA A 270 -3.53 27.25 25.89
N VAL A 271 -3.68 27.09 24.57
CA VAL A 271 -4.69 26.21 23.98
C VAL A 271 -4.17 24.77 24.05
N ASN A 272 -5.08 23.83 24.23
CA ASN A 272 -4.91 22.41 24.59
C ASN A 272 -3.92 21.53 23.77
N ALA A 273 -3.15 22.08 22.84
CA ALA A 273 -2.08 21.39 22.12
C ALA A 273 -0.99 22.38 21.62
N MET A 274 0.27 21.92 21.56
CA MET A 274 1.26 22.51 20.67
C MET A 274 1.06 21.91 19.29
N ALA A 275 0.98 22.75 18.24
CA ALA A 275 0.89 22.24 16.88
C ALA A 275 2.30 21.97 16.33
N ALA A 276 2.52 20.86 15.63
CA ALA A 276 3.74 20.56 14.90
C ALA A 276 3.58 20.81 13.39
N THR A 277 2.36 20.69 12.88
CA THR A 277 2.04 20.70 11.43
C THR A 277 0.96 21.74 11.09
N ALA A 278 0.14 21.50 10.06
CA ALA A 278 -1.04 22.30 9.76
C ALA A 278 -2.13 22.08 10.82
N TYR A 279 -2.89 23.12 11.15
CA TYR A 279 -3.91 23.01 12.20
C TYR A 279 -5.07 23.99 11.98
N ASN A 280 -6.16 23.71 12.69
CA ASN A 280 -7.32 24.57 12.84
C ASN A 280 -7.41 25.02 14.30
N VAL A 281 -7.75 26.29 14.53
CA VAL A 281 -8.13 26.80 15.84
C VAL A 281 -9.60 27.17 15.80
N THR A 282 -10.41 26.54 16.65
CA THR A 282 -11.81 26.93 16.86
C THR A 282 -11.93 27.72 18.15
N ALA A 283 -12.82 28.70 18.20
CA ALA A 283 -13.19 29.40 19.43
C ALA A 283 -14.58 30.04 19.28
N THR A 284 -15.19 30.44 20.39
CA THR A 284 -16.41 31.25 20.39
C THR A 284 -16.04 32.72 20.62
N LEU A 285 -16.37 33.59 19.67
CA LEU A 285 -16.15 35.04 19.78
C LEU A 285 -17.42 35.72 20.29
N GLY A 286 -17.40 36.23 21.52
CA GLY A 286 -18.53 36.92 22.15
C GLY A 286 -18.69 38.39 21.75
N PRO A 287 -19.80 39.05 22.16
CA PRO A 287 -19.98 40.48 21.93
C PRO A 287 -18.97 41.30 22.74
N ALA A 288 -18.50 42.40 22.15
CA ALA A 288 -17.51 43.25 22.81
C ALA A 288 -18.02 43.81 24.15
N ALA A 289 -17.16 43.75 25.17
CA ALA A 289 -17.45 44.33 26.47
C ALA A 289 -17.63 45.85 26.37
N SER A 290 -18.56 46.40 27.15
CA SER A 290 -18.84 47.84 27.19
C SER A 290 -17.69 48.63 27.85
N GLY A 291 -16.65 48.97 27.08
CA GLY A 291 -15.51 49.74 27.59
C GLY A 291 -14.40 50.01 26.56
N ARG A 292 -13.39 50.80 26.96
CA ARG A 292 -12.10 50.88 26.27
C ARG A 292 -11.20 49.79 26.84
N GLY A 293 -11.04 48.68 26.12
CA GLY A 293 -10.16 47.57 26.48
C GLY A 293 -9.05 47.36 25.45
N ALA A 294 -8.00 46.61 25.82
CA ALA A 294 -7.02 46.09 24.88
C ALA A 294 -7.68 45.05 23.95
N ALA A 295 -7.16 44.88 22.74
CA ALA A 295 -7.69 43.87 21.81
C ALA A 295 -7.53 42.46 22.40
N SER A 296 -8.51 41.59 22.16
CA SER A 296 -8.33 40.16 22.41
C SER A 296 -7.43 39.57 21.34
N MET A 297 -6.66 38.54 21.67
CA MET A 297 -5.61 38.03 20.79
C MET A 297 -5.57 36.51 20.76
N LEU A 298 -5.34 35.96 19.57
CA LEU A 298 -4.84 34.60 19.37
C LEU A 298 -3.38 34.67 18.92
N LEU A 299 -2.51 33.99 19.66
CA LEU A 299 -1.14 33.69 19.28
C LEU A 299 -1.12 32.36 18.52
N LEU A 300 -0.49 32.34 17.35
CA LEU A 300 -0.29 31.16 16.52
C LEU A 300 1.21 30.96 16.27
N ASP A 301 1.67 29.71 16.26
CA ASP A 301 3.07 29.33 16.02
C ASP A 301 4.09 29.89 17.03
N GLY A 302 3.65 30.13 18.27
CA GLY A 302 4.49 30.71 19.32
C GLY A 302 5.62 29.78 19.77
N GLN A 303 6.79 30.34 20.06
CA GLN A 303 7.81 29.65 20.85
C GLN A 303 8.23 30.55 22.00
N ALA A 304 7.94 30.15 23.24
CA ALA A 304 8.28 30.96 24.40
C ALA A 304 9.71 30.67 24.88
N GLY A 305 10.45 31.73 25.18
CA GLY A 305 11.70 31.65 25.93
C GLY A 305 11.42 31.47 27.43
N ALA A 306 12.46 31.25 28.22
CA ALA A 306 12.37 31.07 29.67
C ALA A 306 11.69 32.24 30.44
N ALA A 307 11.45 33.38 29.77
CA ALA A 307 10.79 34.57 30.29
C ALA A 307 9.46 34.92 29.57
N GLY A 308 8.84 33.98 28.84
CA GLY A 308 7.53 34.16 28.19
C GLY A 308 7.54 34.98 26.88
N GLN A 309 8.71 35.46 26.43
CA GLN A 309 8.86 36.17 25.16
C GLN A 309 8.90 35.23 23.95
N ALA A 310 8.37 35.67 22.80
CA ALA A 310 8.47 34.90 21.56
C ALA A 310 9.93 34.87 21.06
N LEU A 311 10.50 33.67 20.91
CA LEU A 311 11.89 33.46 20.46
C LEU A 311 12.06 33.62 18.95
N ARG A 312 10.97 33.50 18.20
CA ARG A 312 10.91 33.65 16.74
C ARG A 312 9.68 34.46 16.35
N PRO A 313 9.67 35.04 15.14
CA PRO A 313 8.45 35.64 14.59
C PRO A 313 7.31 34.61 14.60
N CYS A 314 6.17 35.03 15.14
CA CYS A 314 4.93 34.27 15.21
C CYS A 314 3.77 35.15 14.73
N LEU A 315 2.58 34.56 14.65
CA LEU A 315 1.40 35.26 14.17
C LEU A 315 0.50 35.67 15.33
N TRP A 316 -0.05 36.86 15.22
CA TRP A 316 -0.95 37.44 16.22
C TRP A 316 -2.23 37.89 15.53
N LEU A 317 -3.34 37.22 15.83
CA LEU A 317 -4.67 37.62 15.35
C LEU A 317 -5.36 38.44 16.43
N ALA A 318 -5.49 39.74 16.20
CA ALA A 318 -6.04 40.71 17.14
C ALA A 318 -7.47 41.11 16.79
N PHE A 319 -8.38 40.98 17.75
CA PHE A 319 -9.79 41.39 17.67
C PHE A 319 -9.99 42.70 18.44
N GLY A 320 -9.99 43.81 17.70
CA GLY A 320 -10.18 45.16 18.25
C GLY A 320 -11.60 45.69 18.05
N ALA A 321 -11.86 46.90 18.58
CA ALA A 321 -13.18 47.54 18.51
C ALA A 321 -13.66 47.89 17.09
N LYS A 322 -12.72 48.01 16.13
CA LYS A 322 -13.00 48.44 14.75
C LYS A 322 -12.29 47.61 13.69
N HIS A 323 -11.34 46.78 14.10
CA HIS A 323 -10.49 46.04 13.17
C HIS A 323 -10.20 44.65 13.70
N VAL A 324 -10.16 43.70 12.77
CA VAL A 324 -9.50 42.41 12.96
C VAL A 324 -8.18 42.47 12.21
N GLN A 325 -7.07 42.20 12.90
CA GLN A 325 -5.73 42.34 12.33
C GLN A 325 -4.94 41.05 12.50
N LEU A 326 -4.36 40.57 11.41
CA LEU A 326 -3.30 39.58 11.45
C LEU A 326 -1.96 40.32 11.44
N ARG A 327 -1.13 40.04 12.43
CA ARG A 327 0.20 40.64 12.61
C ARG A 327 1.26 39.54 12.63
N ALA A 328 2.47 39.88 12.20
CA ALA A 328 3.59 38.95 12.15
C ALA A 328 4.82 39.56 12.82
N GLY A 329 5.39 38.88 13.81
CA GLY A 329 6.57 39.35 14.53
C GLY A 329 6.72 38.71 15.90
N THR A 330 7.69 39.19 16.68
CA THR A 330 8.04 38.61 17.99
C THR A 330 7.24 39.17 19.16
N SER A 331 6.27 40.08 18.93
CA SER A 331 5.44 40.67 19.98
C SER A 331 4.06 41.07 19.49
N GLU A 332 3.12 41.26 20.42
CA GLU A 332 1.75 41.72 20.14
C GLU A 332 1.70 43.08 19.41
N ALA A 333 2.74 43.90 19.52
CA ALA A 333 2.86 45.21 18.89
C ALA A 333 3.40 45.17 17.44
N ALA A 334 3.56 43.97 16.86
CA ALA A 334 4.00 43.79 15.49
C ALA A 334 3.10 44.50 14.46
N ALA A 335 3.66 44.81 13.29
CA ALA A 335 2.92 45.43 12.20
C ALA A 335 1.83 44.47 11.68
N ALA A 336 0.68 45.02 11.30
CA ALA A 336 -0.37 44.27 10.65
C ALA A 336 0.07 43.91 9.22
N ILE A 337 0.02 42.62 8.90
CA ILE A 337 0.23 42.10 7.55
C ILE A 337 -1.09 41.97 6.79
N ALA A 338 -2.21 41.85 7.52
CA ALA A 338 -3.55 41.96 6.97
C ALA A 338 -4.49 42.62 8.01
N SER A 339 -5.48 43.38 7.52
CA SER A 339 -6.43 44.10 8.37
C SER A 339 -7.78 44.18 7.69
N LEU A 340 -8.84 43.85 8.43
CA LEU A 340 -10.22 44.06 8.02
C LEU A 340 -10.87 45.11 8.93
N GLU A 341 -11.59 46.07 8.36
CA GLU A 341 -12.39 47.03 9.12
C GLU A 341 -13.81 46.49 9.34
N GLY A 342 -14.28 46.57 10.58
CA GLY A 342 -15.61 46.12 11.00
C GLY A 342 -15.73 46.08 12.52
N PRO A 343 -16.90 46.43 13.08
CA PRO A 343 -17.13 46.26 14.51
C PRO A 343 -17.09 44.77 14.90
N PRO A 344 -16.75 44.45 16.17
CA PRO A 344 -16.89 43.09 16.71
C PRO A 344 -18.35 42.61 16.59
N PRO A 345 -18.57 41.28 16.61
CA PRO A 345 -19.92 40.74 16.48
C PRO A 345 -20.83 41.23 17.62
N THR A 346 -22.13 41.38 17.32
CA THR A 346 -23.14 41.81 18.30
C THR A 346 -23.70 40.65 19.12
N GLU A 347 -23.44 39.42 18.70
CA GLU A 347 -23.79 38.17 19.34
C GLU A 347 -22.58 37.24 19.36
N SER A 348 -22.68 36.11 20.06
CA SER A 348 -21.62 35.10 20.02
C SER A 348 -21.59 34.42 18.66
N VAL A 349 -20.41 34.28 18.07
CA VAL A 349 -20.24 33.67 16.75
C VAL A 349 -19.02 32.75 16.76
N ASP A 350 -19.12 31.63 16.06
CA ASP A 350 -18.03 30.66 15.92
C ASP A 350 -16.88 31.26 15.10
N LEU A 351 -15.67 31.08 15.60
CA LEU A 351 -14.43 31.46 14.96
C LEU A 351 -13.69 30.19 14.54
N LEU A 352 -13.29 30.14 13.27
CA LEU A 352 -12.38 29.13 12.73
C LEU A 352 -11.16 29.82 12.11
N VAL A 353 -9.98 29.53 12.63
CA VAL A 353 -8.69 29.93 12.04
C VAL A 353 -8.05 28.70 11.43
N ARG A 354 -7.76 28.73 10.14
CA ARG A 354 -7.03 27.65 9.45
C ARG A 354 -5.60 28.12 9.21
N ARG A 355 -4.65 27.31 9.64
CA ARG A 355 -3.22 27.55 9.51
C ARG A 355 -2.58 26.48 8.63
N ARG A 356 -2.08 26.87 7.46
CA ARG A 356 -1.46 26.01 6.45
C ARG A 356 -0.08 26.52 6.07
N PRO A 357 0.78 25.72 5.42
CA PRO A 357 2.05 26.23 4.89
C PRO A 357 1.79 27.47 4.03
N GLY A 358 2.40 28.60 4.39
CA GLY A 358 2.26 29.84 3.64
C GLY A 358 0.92 30.58 3.75
N LEU A 359 -0.08 30.07 4.49
CA LEU A 359 -1.43 30.64 4.50
C LEU A 359 -2.08 30.65 5.89
N VAL A 360 -2.81 31.74 6.18
CA VAL A 360 -3.82 31.82 7.24
C VAL A 360 -5.15 32.28 6.66
N SER A 361 -6.23 31.58 7.02
CA SER A 361 -7.60 32.06 6.81
C SER A 361 -8.36 32.15 8.12
N VAL A 362 -9.19 33.17 8.26
CA VAL A 362 -10.02 33.44 9.44
C VAL A 362 -11.47 33.50 8.98
N VAL A 363 -12.29 32.60 9.52
CA VAL A 363 -13.73 32.48 9.24
C VAL A 363 -14.49 32.79 10.51
N LEU A 364 -15.53 33.62 10.41
CA LEU A 364 -16.43 33.96 11.51
C LEU A 364 -17.85 33.64 11.10
N GLY A 365 -18.48 32.68 11.80
CA GLY A 365 -19.73 32.05 11.40
C GLY A 365 -19.56 31.48 10.01
N ASP A 366 -20.34 32.00 9.06
CA ASP A 366 -20.28 31.54 7.68
C ASP A 366 -19.38 32.34 6.73
N ARG A 367 -18.71 33.36 7.24
CA ARG A 367 -18.00 34.32 6.39
C ARG A 367 -16.50 34.24 6.59
N GLU A 368 -15.76 33.97 5.52
CA GLU A 368 -14.31 34.20 5.50
C GLU A 368 -14.05 35.70 5.63
N LEU A 369 -13.45 36.10 6.76
CA LEU A 369 -13.16 37.49 7.09
C LEU A 369 -11.82 37.93 6.52
N LEU A 370 -10.82 37.05 6.60
CA LEU A 370 -9.45 37.38 6.27
C LEU A 370 -8.78 36.15 5.69
N ARG A 371 -8.04 36.33 4.61
CA ARG A 371 -7.13 35.35 4.03
C ARG A 371 -5.82 36.05 3.71
N ALA A 372 -4.71 35.54 4.22
CA ALA A 372 -3.41 36.18 4.10
C ALA A 372 -2.31 35.15 3.89
N GLU A 373 -1.42 35.46 2.95
CA GLU A 373 -0.15 34.75 2.80
C GLU A 373 0.79 35.13 3.96
N VAL A 374 1.48 34.14 4.50
CA VAL A 374 2.37 34.28 5.65
C VAL A 374 3.70 33.58 5.36
N GLN A 375 4.79 34.03 5.98
CA GLN A 375 6.13 33.44 5.79
C GLN A 375 6.62 32.72 7.05
N GLU A 376 5.88 32.89 8.15
CA GLU A 376 6.16 32.31 9.45
C GLU A 376 6.09 30.78 9.35
N ALA A 377 7.05 30.11 9.99
CA ALA A 377 7.08 28.65 10.05
C ALA A 377 5.88 28.13 10.84
N LEU A 378 5.36 26.97 10.41
CA LEU A 378 4.33 26.27 11.16
C LEU A 378 4.83 25.79 12.52
N GLY A 379 3.87 25.63 13.42
CA GLY A 379 4.01 24.91 14.66
C GLY A 379 4.49 25.75 15.84
N GLY A 380 4.29 25.24 17.03
CA GLY A 380 4.51 25.92 18.30
C GLY A 380 3.23 26.04 19.11
N LEU A 381 3.32 26.88 20.14
CA LEU A 381 2.25 27.20 21.06
C LEU A 381 1.14 28.00 20.37
N VAL A 382 -0.08 27.52 20.52
CA VAL A 382 -1.30 28.32 20.30
C VAL A 382 -1.77 28.83 21.66
N ALA A 383 -2.08 30.12 21.77
CA ALA A 383 -2.51 30.69 23.04
C ALA A 383 -3.52 31.82 22.85
N VAL A 384 -4.37 32.04 23.84
CA VAL A 384 -5.44 33.05 23.79
C VAL A 384 -5.25 34.10 24.89
N LYS A 385 -5.57 35.34 24.58
CA LYS A 385 -5.71 36.43 25.54
C LYS A 385 -7.05 37.10 25.34
N SER A 386 -7.95 36.93 26.29
CA SER A 386 -9.35 37.35 26.22
C SER A 386 -9.55 38.67 26.98
N GLU A 387 -9.82 39.76 26.25
CA GLU A 387 -9.91 41.13 26.78
C GLU A 387 -11.17 41.85 26.27
N LEU A 388 -11.06 42.75 25.27
CA LEU A 388 -12.19 43.53 24.75
C LEU A 388 -13.31 42.67 24.14
N VAL A 389 -12.94 41.59 23.46
CA VAL A 389 -13.88 40.66 22.80
C VAL A 389 -13.69 39.28 23.41
N PRO A 390 -14.67 38.74 24.16
CA PRO A 390 -14.50 37.44 24.81
C PRO A 390 -14.16 36.36 23.78
N LEU A 391 -13.05 35.67 23.99
CA LEU A 391 -12.70 34.40 23.32
C LEU A 391 -12.89 33.29 24.33
N ALA A 392 -13.76 32.34 24.02
CA ALA A 392 -14.06 31.16 24.84
C ALA A 392 -13.88 29.88 24.02
N ASP A 393 -13.78 28.74 24.71
CA ASP A 393 -13.76 27.39 24.11
C ASP A 393 -12.70 27.23 23.01
N ALA A 394 -11.56 27.90 23.18
CA ALA A 394 -10.48 27.84 22.22
C ALA A 394 -9.88 26.42 22.19
N TYR A 395 -9.86 25.81 21.01
CA TYR A 395 -9.37 24.46 20.79
C TYR A 395 -8.48 24.43 19.55
N CYS A 396 -7.33 23.78 19.66
CA CYS A 396 -6.41 23.59 18.54
C CYS A 396 -6.47 22.13 18.08
N GLN A 397 -6.76 21.93 16.80
CA GLN A 397 -6.86 20.64 16.13
C GLN A 397 -5.82 20.56 15.01
N GLU A 398 -4.85 19.66 15.11
CA GLU A 398 -3.98 19.38 13.96
C GLU A 398 -4.78 18.76 12.81
N VAL A 399 -4.41 19.13 11.58
CA VAL A 399 -4.97 18.54 10.37
C VAL A 399 -4.12 17.33 10.01
N VAL A 400 -4.73 16.17 10.09
CA VAL A 400 -4.12 14.89 9.72
C VAL A 400 -4.70 14.45 8.39
N GLU A 401 -3.90 13.80 7.56
CA GLU A 401 -4.42 13.19 6.33
C GLU A 401 -5.47 12.13 6.68
N PRO A 402 -6.70 12.22 6.14
CA PRO A 402 -7.71 11.22 6.44
C PRO A 402 -7.38 9.94 5.67
N VAL A 403 -7.25 8.85 6.41
CA VAL A 403 -7.14 7.48 5.88
C VAL A 403 -8.19 6.63 6.58
N LEU A 404 -9.11 6.08 5.80
CA LEU A 404 -10.18 5.25 6.33
C LEU A 404 -10.59 4.19 5.31
N PHE A 405 -10.86 2.97 5.79
CA PHE A 405 -11.42 1.89 4.99
C PHE A 405 -12.52 1.17 5.76
N ASP A 406 -13.65 0.89 5.11
CA ASP A 406 -14.77 0.15 5.68
C ASP A 406 -15.49 -0.67 4.61
N ASN A 407 -15.44 -1.99 4.72
CA ASN A 407 -16.14 -2.97 3.89
C ASN A 407 -17.32 -3.64 4.62
N PHE A 408 -17.72 -3.08 5.76
CA PHE A 408 -18.86 -3.52 6.56
C PHE A 408 -18.84 -4.99 7.01
N MET A 409 -17.67 -5.65 7.02
CA MET A 409 -17.48 -7.02 7.53
C MET A 409 -17.66 -7.08 9.05
N ARG A 410 -18.90 -6.98 9.50
CA ARG A 410 -19.32 -7.04 10.91
C ARG A 410 -20.77 -7.52 10.99
N GLU A 411 -21.18 -8.07 12.12
CA GLU A 411 -22.55 -8.55 12.30
C GLU A 411 -23.53 -7.35 12.41
N PRO A 412 -24.83 -7.54 12.11
CA PRO A 412 -25.82 -6.47 12.22
C PRO A 412 -25.92 -5.83 13.62
N GLU A 413 -25.57 -6.57 14.67
CA GLU A 413 -25.61 -6.11 16.06
C GLU A 413 -24.31 -5.42 16.52
N ASP A 414 -23.24 -5.49 15.73
CA ASP A 414 -21.95 -4.91 16.10
C ASP A 414 -21.99 -3.37 16.06
N PRO A 415 -21.22 -2.68 16.92
CA PRO A 415 -21.11 -1.22 16.89
C PRO A 415 -20.64 -0.72 15.52
N SER A 416 -21.34 0.30 15.01
CA SER A 416 -20.95 1.02 13.79
C SER A 416 -20.35 2.38 14.15
N GLU A 417 -19.26 2.74 13.49
CA GLU A 417 -18.68 4.10 13.57
C GLU A 417 -19.49 5.11 12.76
N TRP A 418 -20.34 4.62 11.85
CA TRP A 418 -21.26 5.45 11.10
C TRP A 418 -22.41 5.94 11.97
N THR A 419 -22.68 7.24 11.88
CA THR A 419 -23.79 7.89 12.58
C THR A 419 -24.94 8.16 11.62
N PRO A 420 -26.08 7.45 11.72
CA PRO A 420 -27.28 7.75 10.95
C PRO A 420 -27.83 9.13 11.29
N VAL A 421 -27.94 10.00 10.29
CA VAL A 421 -28.56 11.33 10.40
C VAL A 421 -30.04 11.27 10.01
N SER A 422 -30.36 10.48 8.98
CA SER A 422 -31.73 10.27 8.50
C SER A 422 -31.86 8.94 7.77
N GLY A 423 -33.11 8.49 7.60
CA GLY A 423 -33.42 7.18 7.02
C GLY A 423 -33.09 6.02 7.95
N GLU A 424 -33.32 4.81 7.46
CA GLU A 424 -32.97 3.57 8.13
C GLU A 424 -31.67 3.03 7.54
N TRP A 425 -30.74 2.65 8.41
CA TRP A 425 -29.44 2.10 8.03
C TRP A 425 -29.27 0.75 8.72
N THR A 426 -28.84 -0.25 7.96
CA THR A 426 -28.70 -1.61 8.48
C THR A 426 -27.54 -2.28 7.80
N ASN A 427 -26.66 -2.89 8.60
CA ASN A 427 -25.64 -3.77 8.05
C ASN A 427 -26.27 -5.13 7.72
N ILE A 428 -26.03 -5.63 6.52
CA ILE A 428 -26.65 -6.87 6.03
C ILE A 428 -25.57 -7.90 5.76
N GLY A 429 -25.58 -8.99 6.51
CA GLY A 429 -24.88 -10.23 6.17
C GLY A 429 -25.77 -11.13 5.30
N VAL A 430 -25.24 -11.66 4.20
CA VAL A 430 -25.93 -12.65 3.36
C VAL A 430 -25.59 -14.04 3.86
N GLY A 431 -26.57 -14.77 4.42
CA GLY A 431 -26.35 -16.10 5.00
C GLY A 431 -25.62 -17.09 4.08
N ASN A 432 -24.69 -17.85 4.68
CA ASN A 432 -23.53 -18.53 4.07
C ASN A 432 -22.34 -17.59 3.77
N GLU A 433 -21.95 -16.76 4.75
CA GLU A 433 -20.87 -15.77 4.59
C GLU A 433 -19.53 -16.39 4.17
N GLN A 434 -19.26 -17.64 4.56
CA GLN A 434 -18.02 -18.36 4.23
C GLN A 434 -17.82 -18.67 2.74
N HIS A 435 -18.84 -18.46 1.90
CA HIS A 435 -18.80 -18.79 0.46
C HIS A 435 -19.21 -17.64 -0.46
N SER A 436 -19.49 -16.45 0.08
CA SER A 436 -19.90 -15.28 -0.71
C SER A 436 -18.74 -14.29 -0.85
N VAL A 437 -18.40 -13.93 -2.09
CA VAL A 437 -17.38 -12.92 -2.40
C VAL A 437 -17.80 -11.51 -1.95
N ASN A 438 -19.11 -11.30 -1.70
CA ASN A 438 -19.71 -10.06 -1.18
C ASN A 438 -20.71 -10.42 -0.06
N GLY A 439 -20.20 -10.89 1.07
CA GLY A 439 -21.02 -11.34 2.20
C GLY A 439 -21.71 -10.23 2.99
N PHE A 440 -21.16 -9.01 2.97
CA PHE A 440 -21.59 -7.89 3.81
C PHE A 440 -21.78 -6.61 2.99
N PHE A 441 -22.71 -5.75 3.40
CA PHE A 441 -22.86 -4.40 2.86
C PHE A 441 -23.76 -3.57 3.79
N LEU A 442 -23.55 -2.26 3.77
CA LEU A 442 -24.44 -1.32 4.45
C LEU A 442 -25.60 -0.95 3.53
N ARG A 443 -26.83 -1.14 4.01
CA ARG A 443 -28.05 -0.75 3.29
C ARG A 443 -28.66 0.50 3.92
N GLY A 444 -28.87 1.54 3.11
CA GLY A 444 -29.58 2.76 3.50
C GLY A 444 -30.92 2.87 2.78
N GLU A 445 -31.99 3.19 3.51
CA GLU A 445 -33.35 3.36 2.99
C GLU A 445 -34.04 4.61 3.53
N GLY A 446 -34.62 5.44 2.64
CA GLY A 446 -35.31 6.66 3.04
C GLY A 446 -36.30 7.16 1.99
N ARG A 447 -37.47 7.65 2.46
CA ARG A 447 -38.51 8.22 1.58
C ARG A 447 -38.11 9.54 0.92
N GLU A 448 -37.44 10.41 1.68
CA GLU A 448 -36.86 11.65 1.16
C GLU A 448 -35.36 11.42 0.96
N THR A 449 -34.62 11.39 2.07
CA THR A 449 -33.19 11.09 2.11
C THR A 449 -32.90 10.14 3.28
N ALA A 450 -32.06 9.15 3.02
CA ALA A 450 -31.27 8.46 4.03
C ALA A 450 -29.83 8.98 3.94
N LEU A 451 -29.31 9.46 5.06
CA LEU A 451 -27.94 9.95 5.21
C LEU A 451 -27.33 9.32 6.45
N THR A 452 -26.16 8.74 6.29
CA THR A 452 -25.28 8.35 7.40
C THR A 452 -23.91 8.97 7.17
N THR A 453 -23.22 9.30 8.26
CA THR A 453 -22.00 10.12 8.24
C THR A 453 -20.91 9.51 9.09
N MET A 454 -19.66 9.83 8.75
CA MET A 454 -18.47 9.42 9.51
C MET A 454 -17.33 10.41 9.26
N GLY A 455 -16.32 10.39 10.14
CA GLY A 455 -15.13 11.23 10.04
C GLY A 455 -15.25 12.52 10.84
N ASP A 456 -14.20 13.34 10.77
CA ASP A 456 -14.08 14.52 11.62
C ASP A 456 -14.42 15.81 10.89
N TRP A 457 -14.87 16.81 11.66
CA TRP A 457 -15.23 18.14 11.17
C TRP A 457 -14.06 18.89 10.51
N PHE A 458 -12.81 18.49 10.80
CA PHE A 458 -11.61 19.15 10.31
C PHE A 458 -11.02 18.49 9.06
N TRP A 459 -11.61 17.39 8.57
CA TRP A 459 -11.14 16.73 7.36
C TRP A 459 -11.32 17.64 6.14
N GLU A 460 -10.28 17.74 5.34
CA GLU A 460 -10.24 18.56 4.12
C GLU A 460 -9.31 17.91 3.10
N GLU A 461 -9.39 18.35 1.85
CA GLU A 461 -8.52 17.87 0.76
C GLU A 461 -8.40 16.33 0.69
N TYR A 462 -9.54 15.66 0.56
CA TYR A 462 -9.62 14.20 0.51
C TYR A 462 -10.51 13.70 -0.63
N ALA A 463 -10.37 12.43 -0.94
CA ALA A 463 -11.28 11.69 -1.80
C ALA A 463 -12.02 10.64 -0.97
N VAL A 464 -13.34 10.57 -1.15
CA VAL A 464 -14.16 9.46 -0.66
C VAL A 464 -14.62 8.62 -1.84
N SER A 465 -14.60 7.31 -1.70
CA SER A 465 -15.13 6.39 -2.70
C SER A 465 -15.86 5.22 -2.04
N ALA A 466 -16.83 4.65 -2.73
CA ALA A 466 -17.55 3.44 -2.29
C ALA A 466 -18.08 2.67 -3.50
N ALA A 467 -18.21 1.36 -3.36
CA ALA A 467 -19.09 0.57 -4.22
C ALA A 467 -20.55 0.88 -3.84
N VAL A 468 -21.37 1.18 -4.84
CA VAL A 468 -22.77 1.58 -4.66
C VAL A 468 -23.65 0.77 -5.60
N ARG A 469 -24.71 0.17 -5.07
CA ARG A 469 -25.73 -0.55 -5.84
C ARG A 469 -27.11 0.04 -5.55
N PRO A 470 -27.67 0.84 -6.47
CA PRO A 470 -29.03 1.34 -6.31
C PRO A 470 -30.01 0.17 -6.34
N GLU A 471 -30.97 0.14 -5.41
CA GLU A 471 -32.10 -0.78 -5.45
C GLU A 471 -33.35 -0.04 -5.94
N SER A 472 -34.23 0.37 -5.01
CA SER A 472 -35.43 1.16 -5.28
C SER A 472 -35.18 2.67 -5.22
N ALA A 473 -33.98 3.11 -4.84
CA ALA A 473 -33.66 4.54 -4.77
C ALA A 473 -33.82 5.24 -6.12
N THR A 474 -34.32 6.46 -6.07
CA THR A 474 -34.42 7.34 -7.25
C THR A 474 -33.10 8.09 -7.50
N ALA A 475 -32.27 8.24 -6.47
CA ALA A 475 -30.88 8.67 -6.57
C ALA A 475 -30.08 8.11 -5.38
N CYS A 476 -28.77 7.94 -5.55
CA CYS A 476 -27.85 7.57 -4.48
C CYS A 476 -26.47 8.20 -4.73
N GLY A 477 -25.62 8.26 -3.71
CA GLY A 477 -24.33 8.94 -3.86
C GLY A 477 -23.50 9.05 -2.59
N LEU A 478 -22.53 9.96 -2.65
CA LEU A 478 -21.56 10.26 -1.61
C LEU A 478 -21.66 11.72 -1.19
N ALA A 479 -21.49 11.99 0.10
CA ALA A 479 -21.30 13.32 0.67
C ALA A 479 -19.85 13.51 1.12
N ALA A 480 -19.39 14.75 1.05
CA ALA A 480 -18.11 15.20 1.58
C ALA A 480 -18.29 16.59 2.20
N LEU A 481 -17.31 17.00 2.99
CA LEU A 481 -17.34 18.22 3.80
C LEU A 481 -18.60 18.29 4.67
N GLN A 482 -19.08 17.13 5.13
CA GLN A 482 -20.32 17.02 5.88
C GLN A 482 -20.12 17.58 7.29
N GLN A 483 -20.91 18.60 7.62
CA GLN A 483 -20.88 19.29 8.89
C GLN A 483 -22.03 18.84 9.80
N ALA A 484 -21.90 19.10 11.10
CA ALA A 484 -22.89 18.72 12.10
C ALA A 484 -24.27 19.39 11.91
N ASN A 485 -24.30 20.57 11.27
CA ASN A 485 -25.54 21.27 10.92
C ASN A 485 -26.24 20.70 9.67
N GLY A 486 -25.62 19.72 8.99
CA GLY A 486 -26.14 19.11 7.77
C GLY A 486 -25.59 19.73 6.47
N ASP A 487 -24.81 20.81 6.55
CA ASP A 487 -24.21 21.44 5.38
C ASP A 487 -23.06 20.60 4.83
N GLY A 488 -22.79 20.78 3.53
CA GLY A 488 -21.69 20.09 2.84
C GLY A 488 -21.90 20.03 1.33
N VAL A 489 -21.25 19.07 0.69
CA VAL A 489 -21.37 18.82 -0.75
C VAL A 489 -21.67 17.35 -1.01
N ALA A 490 -22.39 17.08 -2.09
CA ALA A 490 -22.72 15.70 -2.48
C ALA A 490 -22.56 15.47 -3.97
N PHE A 491 -22.08 14.27 -4.30
CA PHE A 491 -22.12 13.70 -5.64
C PHE A 491 -23.25 12.68 -5.70
N LEU A 492 -24.32 13.03 -6.42
CA LEU A 492 -25.54 12.24 -6.55
C LEU A 492 -25.69 11.72 -7.98
N ALA A 493 -26.04 10.45 -8.09
CA ALA A 493 -26.42 9.84 -9.35
C ALA A 493 -27.89 9.42 -9.31
N ASP A 494 -28.69 9.96 -10.22
CA ASP A 494 -30.05 9.47 -10.44
C ASP A 494 -30.01 8.03 -10.98
N THR A 495 -31.04 7.25 -10.66
CA THR A 495 -31.21 5.94 -11.28
C THR A 495 -31.87 6.05 -12.65
N THR A 496 -31.54 5.13 -13.56
CA THR A 496 -32.12 5.11 -14.93
C THR A 496 -33.62 4.79 -14.96
N SER A 497 -34.24 4.56 -13.79
CA SER A 497 -35.71 4.51 -13.64
C SER A 497 -36.36 5.89 -13.86
N LYS A 498 -35.61 6.98 -13.71
CA LYS A 498 -36.06 8.34 -14.05
C LYS A 498 -36.05 8.56 -15.57
N PRO A 499 -37.01 9.33 -16.13
CA PRO A 499 -37.04 9.63 -17.57
C PRO A 499 -35.81 10.37 -18.10
N TRP A 500 -35.15 11.16 -17.25
CA TRP A 500 -33.98 11.99 -17.59
C TRP A 500 -32.96 11.90 -16.45
N PRO A 501 -32.25 10.76 -16.32
CA PRO A 501 -31.31 10.57 -15.23
C PRO A 501 -30.15 11.56 -15.36
N THR A 502 -29.76 12.14 -14.23
CA THR A 502 -28.62 13.05 -14.13
C THR A 502 -27.62 12.63 -13.08
N LEU A 503 -26.35 12.86 -13.39
CA LEU A 503 -25.27 12.96 -12.40
C LEU A 503 -25.20 14.41 -11.96
N ARG A 504 -25.06 14.66 -10.65
CA ARG A 504 -25.08 16.00 -10.06
C ARG A 504 -24.01 16.13 -8.98
N LEU A 505 -23.25 17.23 -9.03
CA LEU A 505 -22.56 17.77 -7.87
C LEU A 505 -23.45 18.86 -7.29
N VAL A 506 -23.78 18.78 -6.01
CA VAL A 506 -24.67 19.72 -5.32
C VAL A 506 -23.99 20.25 -4.05
N ARG A 507 -24.29 21.50 -3.70
CA ARG A 507 -24.08 22.03 -2.36
C ARG A 507 -25.35 21.83 -1.56
N VAL A 508 -25.23 21.39 -0.32
CA VAL A 508 -26.32 21.27 0.64
C VAL A 508 -26.13 22.37 1.68
N THR A 509 -27.13 23.24 1.82
CA THR A 509 -27.15 24.28 2.86
C THR A 509 -28.54 24.34 3.48
N ASP A 510 -28.65 24.26 4.80
CA ASP A 510 -29.93 24.21 5.52
C ASP A 510 -30.89 23.14 4.95
N GLY A 511 -30.34 21.97 4.60
CA GLY A 511 -31.08 20.86 4.00
C GLY A 511 -31.53 21.09 2.54
N ARG A 512 -31.12 22.18 1.89
CA ARG A 512 -31.48 22.50 0.50
C ARG A 512 -30.33 22.22 -0.46
N GLU A 513 -30.59 21.35 -1.44
CA GLU A 513 -29.67 21.08 -2.54
C GLU A 513 -29.66 22.23 -3.58
N THR A 514 -28.47 22.71 -3.90
CA THR A 514 -28.19 23.65 -4.99
C THR A 514 -27.21 23.01 -5.97
N PRO A 515 -27.59 22.76 -7.24
CA PRO A 515 -26.67 22.19 -8.23
C PRO A 515 -25.46 23.09 -8.50
N LEU A 516 -24.26 22.50 -8.46
CA LEU A 516 -22.98 23.11 -8.82
C LEU A 516 -22.55 22.70 -10.23
N ALA A 517 -22.71 21.41 -10.56
CA ALA A 517 -22.51 20.87 -11.90
C ALA A 517 -23.46 19.69 -12.14
N GLN A 518 -23.85 19.48 -13.40
CA GLN A 518 -24.74 18.38 -13.78
C GLN A 518 -24.47 17.90 -15.20
N ARG A 519 -24.73 16.61 -15.46
CA ARG A 519 -24.62 15.98 -16.77
C ARG A 519 -25.69 14.89 -16.91
N THR A 520 -26.21 14.69 -18.11
CA THR A 520 -27.10 13.56 -18.40
C THR A 520 -26.35 12.24 -18.23
N GLY A 521 -26.96 11.29 -17.52
CA GLY A 521 -26.38 10.01 -17.14
C GLY A 521 -26.91 9.56 -15.79
N GLY A 522 -26.78 8.28 -15.47
CA GLY A 522 -27.24 7.74 -14.19
C GLY A 522 -26.87 6.28 -14.04
N LEU A 523 -27.28 5.69 -12.93
CA LEU A 523 -26.93 4.32 -12.58
C LEU A 523 -28.11 3.38 -12.87
N ALA A 524 -27.83 2.25 -13.51
CA ALA A 524 -28.84 1.20 -13.63
C ALA A 524 -29.12 0.58 -12.25
N PRO A 525 -30.38 0.35 -11.86
CA PRO A 525 -30.70 -0.38 -10.64
C PRO A 525 -30.10 -1.78 -10.64
N GLU A 526 -29.89 -2.34 -9.45
CA GLU A 526 -29.42 -3.71 -9.21
C GLU A 526 -28.01 -4.02 -9.74
N GLN A 527 -27.22 -2.99 -10.07
CA GLN A 527 -25.83 -3.11 -10.51
C GLN A 527 -24.89 -2.32 -9.58
N TRP A 528 -23.72 -2.90 -9.28
CA TRP A 528 -22.65 -2.23 -8.55
C TRP A 528 -21.88 -1.26 -9.45
N TYR A 529 -21.58 -0.09 -8.91
CA TYR A 529 -20.73 0.95 -9.50
C TYR A 529 -19.76 1.46 -8.44
N ARG A 530 -18.56 1.89 -8.85
CA ARG A 530 -17.65 2.61 -7.97
C ARG A 530 -17.89 4.11 -8.12
N LEU A 531 -18.41 4.75 -7.08
CA LEU A 531 -18.50 6.21 -7.03
C LEU A 531 -17.28 6.77 -6.30
N ALA A 532 -16.80 7.94 -6.73
CA ALA A 532 -15.89 8.74 -5.92
C ALA A 532 -16.21 10.24 -6.00
N LEU A 533 -16.05 10.93 -4.88
CA LEU A 533 -16.13 12.38 -4.75
C LEU A 533 -14.77 12.88 -4.24
N ARG A 534 -14.08 13.70 -5.04
CA ARG A 534 -12.80 14.29 -4.65
C ARG A 534 -12.99 15.75 -4.31
N VAL A 535 -12.41 16.12 -3.17
CA VAL A 535 -12.37 17.48 -2.66
C VAL A 535 -10.93 17.97 -2.75
N HIS A 536 -10.69 18.98 -3.57
CA HIS A 536 -9.47 19.77 -3.56
C HIS A 536 -9.78 21.17 -3.02
N GLU A 537 -8.73 21.92 -2.71
CA GLU A 537 -8.87 23.30 -2.26
C GLU A 537 -9.71 24.15 -3.24
N ASP A 538 -9.49 24.00 -4.54
CA ASP A 538 -10.09 24.83 -5.59
C ASP A 538 -11.18 24.13 -6.41
N ARG A 539 -11.34 22.81 -6.26
CA ARG A 539 -12.17 21.98 -7.16
C ARG A 539 -12.84 20.81 -6.45
N LEU A 540 -14.05 20.49 -6.89
CA LEU A 540 -14.73 19.22 -6.62
C LEU A 540 -14.79 18.37 -7.89
N GLU A 541 -14.64 17.05 -7.75
CA GLU A 541 -14.76 16.09 -8.85
C GLU A 541 -15.68 14.93 -8.49
N GLY A 542 -16.58 14.56 -9.41
CA GLY A 542 -17.41 13.36 -9.33
C GLY A 542 -16.97 12.33 -10.36
N VAL A 543 -16.69 11.11 -9.91
CA VAL A 543 -16.11 10.01 -10.70
C VAL A 543 -17.01 8.77 -10.59
N VAL A 544 -17.18 8.07 -11.71
CA VAL A 544 -17.90 6.79 -11.79
C VAL A 544 -17.00 5.78 -12.48
N ASP A 545 -16.75 4.63 -11.85
CA ASP A 545 -15.90 3.54 -12.36
C ASP A 545 -14.52 4.02 -12.85
N GLY A 546 -13.93 4.98 -12.12
CA GLY A 546 -12.63 5.57 -12.44
C GLY A 546 -12.66 6.67 -13.49
N GLU A 547 -13.78 6.88 -14.20
CA GLU A 547 -13.92 7.96 -15.19
C GLU A 547 -14.46 9.24 -14.56
N LEU A 548 -13.77 10.36 -14.78
CA LEU A 548 -14.23 11.69 -14.38
C LEU A 548 -15.52 12.06 -15.13
N GLN A 549 -16.60 12.26 -14.38
CA GLN A 549 -17.91 12.60 -14.95
C GLN A 549 -18.26 14.08 -14.82
N LEU A 550 -17.91 14.69 -13.68
CA LEU A 550 -18.20 16.09 -13.34
C LEU A 550 -17.00 16.73 -12.64
N ALA A 551 -16.79 18.02 -12.88
CA ALA A 551 -15.90 18.86 -12.09
C ALA A 551 -16.49 20.27 -11.97
N CYS A 552 -16.31 20.91 -10.82
CA CYS A 552 -16.67 22.31 -10.61
C CYS A 552 -15.73 22.98 -9.60
N PRO A 553 -15.68 24.32 -9.53
CA PRO A 553 -14.98 25.02 -8.45
C PRO A 553 -15.50 24.55 -7.08
N ASN A 554 -14.61 24.40 -6.11
CA ASN A 554 -15.02 24.11 -4.73
C ASN A 554 -15.63 25.38 -4.12
N PRO A 555 -16.94 25.39 -3.78
CA PRO A 555 -17.58 26.57 -3.20
C PRO A 555 -17.19 26.80 -1.73
N GLU A 556 -16.61 25.80 -1.04
CA GLU A 556 -16.39 25.83 0.40
C GLU A 556 -15.02 25.26 0.79
N PRO A 557 -14.09 26.09 1.29
CA PRO A 557 -12.82 25.62 1.82
C PRO A 557 -12.96 25.14 3.29
N ARG A 558 -14.14 24.67 3.69
CA ARG A 558 -14.42 24.23 5.07
C ARG A 558 -14.23 22.73 5.19
N GLY A 559 -13.73 22.29 6.34
CA GLY A 559 -13.62 20.88 6.63
C GLY A 559 -14.97 20.22 6.95
N GLY A 560 -14.98 18.90 6.86
CA GLY A 560 -16.11 18.06 7.28
C GLY A 560 -15.91 16.60 6.88
N GLY A 561 -16.66 15.73 7.54
CA GLY A 561 -16.61 14.29 7.31
C GLY A 561 -17.24 13.85 5.98
N ILE A 562 -17.40 12.55 5.83
CA ILE A 562 -18.03 11.91 4.68
C ILE A 562 -19.46 11.49 4.98
N GLY A 563 -20.22 11.17 3.93
CA GLY A 563 -21.51 10.52 4.09
C GLY A 563 -21.92 9.64 2.93
N LEU A 564 -22.86 8.73 3.19
CA LEU A 564 -23.51 7.87 2.19
C LEU A 564 -24.98 8.26 2.08
N LEU A 565 -25.49 8.29 0.85
CA LEU A 565 -26.80 8.89 0.54
C LEU A 565 -27.66 7.97 -0.32
N ALA A 566 -28.92 7.76 0.10
CA ALA A 566 -29.98 7.17 -0.74
C ALA A 566 -31.24 8.05 -0.70
N GLN A 567 -31.87 8.30 -1.86
CA GLN A 567 -33.04 9.18 -1.98
C GLN A 567 -34.23 8.48 -2.63
N GLY A 568 -35.40 8.61 -2.02
CA GLY A 568 -36.65 8.07 -2.56
C GLY A 568 -36.68 6.54 -2.67
N GLY A 569 -35.97 5.83 -1.79
CA GLY A 569 -35.88 4.36 -1.79
C GLY A 569 -34.59 3.88 -1.12
N ALA A 570 -34.11 2.71 -1.53
CA ALA A 570 -32.95 2.05 -0.94
C ALA A 570 -31.76 1.89 -1.89
N ALA A 571 -30.55 1.90 -1.33
CA ALA A 571 -29.30 1.56 -1.99
C ALA A 571 -28.37 0.80 -1.03
N ARG A 572 -27.45 0.01 -1.60
CA ARG A 572 -26.39 -0.69 -0.87
C ARG A 572 -25.05 -0.01 -1.10
N PHE A 573 -24.21 -0.06 -0.08
CA PHE A 573 -22.89 0.52 -0.05
C PHE A 573 -21.89 -0.50 0.48
N ASP A 574 -20.70 -0.53 -0.12
CA ASP A 574 -19.59 -1.39 0.27
C ASP A 574 -18.25 -0.73 -0.09
N ASP A 575 -17.14 -1.27 0.42
CA ASP A 575 -15.77 -0.84 0.11
C ASP A 575 -15.53 0.68 0.20
N VAL A 576 -15.97 1.29 1.30
CA VAL A 576 -15.73 2.71 1.55
C VAL A 576 -14.24 2.93 1.77
N LEU A 577 -13.66 3.88 1.04
CA LEU A 577 -12.27 4.28 1.16
C LEU A 577 -12.17 5.80 1.16
N VAL A 578 -11.47 6.35 2.15
CA VAL A 578 -11.06 7.75 2.24
C VAL A 578 -9.54 7.83 2.21
N HIS A 579 -9.02 8.73 1.40
CA HIS A 579 -7.60 9.03 1.34
C HIS A 579 -7.36 10.51 0.99
N SER A 580 -6.14 11.01 1.22
CA SER A 580 -5.71 12.34 0.79
C SER A 580 -5.95 12.57 -0.72
N ALA A 581 -6.48 13.75 -1.07
CA ALA A 581 -6.75 14.15 -2.45
C ALA A 581 -5.47 14.45 -3.25
N ALA A 582 -4.34 14.66 -2.57
CA ALA A 582 -3.02 14.81 -3.20
C ALA A 582 -2.55 13.51 -3.87
N LYS A 583 -3.06 12.36 -3.41
CA LYS A 583 -2.84 11.08 -4.09
C LYS A 583 -3.79 11.02 -5.29
N PRO A 584 -3.29 10.89 -6.53
CA PRO A 584 -4.17 10.56 -7.64
C PRO A 584 -4.95 9.31 -7.24
N LEU A 585 -6.21 9.23 -7.68
CA LEU A 585 -6.97 7.99 -7.55
C LEU A 585 -6.28 6.97 -8.46
N VAL A 586 -5.24 6.34 -7.92
CA VAL A 586 -5.03 4.94 -8.14
C VAL A 586 -6.34 4.36 -7.64
N LEU A 587 -7.20 3.89 -8.55
CA LEU A 587 -8.26 2.96 -8.18
C LEU A 587 -7.65 2.04 -7.10
N PRO A 588 -8.30 1.75 -5.94
CA PRO A 588 -7.82 0.61 -5.16
C PRO A 588 -7.68 -0.49 -6.18
N GLY A 589 -6.45 -0.94 -6.32
CA GLY A 589 -5.99 -1.51 -7.56
C GLY A 589 -7.04 -2.37 -8.17
N GLY A 590 -7.58 -2.00 -9.35
CA GLY A 590 -8.50 -2.91 -10.02
C GLY A 590 -7.78 -4.25 -10.04
N GLU A 591 -8.37 -5.27 -9.38
CA GLU A 591 -7.71 -6.50 -8.89
C GLU A 591 -6.18 -6.51 -9.08
N GLY A 592 -5.38 -6.43 -8.02
CA GLY A 592 -3.93 -6.68 -8.12
C GLY A 592 -3.01 -5.48 -8.38
N THR A 593 -3.44 -4.24 -8.09
CA THR A 593 -2.46 -3.17 -7.84
C THR A 593 -2.03 -3.22 -6.37
N PRO A 594 -0.73 -3.07 -6.06
CA PRO A 594 -0.28 -3.02 -4.67
C PRO A 594 -1.05 -1.97 -3.88
N VAL A 595 -1.57 -2.34 -2.70
CA VAL A 595 -2.13 -1.37 -1.75
C VAL A 595 -0.94 -0.52 -1.25
N PRO A 596 -0.84 0.77 -1.59
CA PRO A 596 0.26 1.59 -1.10
C PRO A 596 0.05 1.82 0.40
N GLY A 597 1.00 1.35 1.21
CA GLY A 597 0.93 1.47 2.67
C GLY A 597 -0.15 0.57 3.27
N ILE A 598 0.14 -0.73 3.33
CA ILE A 598 -0.63 -1.65 4.16
C ILE A 598 -0.59 -1.10 5.60
N PRO A 599 -1.74 -0.82 6.24
CA PRO A 599 -1.76 -0.21 7.56
C PRO A 599 -0.98 -1.05 8.59
N PRO A 600 -0.29 -0.43 9.56
CA PRO A 600 0.56 -1.16 10.51
C PRO A 600 -0.19 -2.13 11.45
N TYR A 601 -1.53 -2.09 11.46
CA TYR A 601 -2.37 -3.04 12.19
C TYR A 601 -2.71 -4.31 11.38
N VAL A 602 -2.49 -4.30 10.07
CA VAL A 602 -2.64 -5.47 9.21
C VAL A 602 -1.48 -6.41 9.56
N GLY A 603 -1.83 -7.59 10.08
CA GLY A 603 -0.83 -8.53 10.59
C GLY A 603 0.01 -9.12 9.46
N ALA A 604 1.19 -9.66 9.79
CA ALA A 604 2.03 -10.35 8.81
C ALA A 604 1.29 -11.49 8.07
N GLU A 605 0.26 -12.07 8.70
CA GLU A 605 -0.73 -12.96 8.07
C GLU A 605 -1.37 -12.38 6.81
N ASP A 606 -1.93 -11.19 6.91
CA ASP A 606 -2.63 -10.54 5.81
C ASP A 606 -1.62 -10.10 4.73
N HIS A 607 -0.43 -9.65 5.14
CA HIS A 607 0.68 -9.28 4.26
C HIS A 607 1.20 -10.42 3.37
N LEU A 608 1.11 -11.67 3.85
CA LEU A 608 1.57 -12.86 3.13
C LEU A 608 0.44 -13.59 2.41
N THR A 609 -0.81 -13.26 2.71
CA THR A 609 -1.99 -13.87 2.10
C THR A 609 -2.72 -12.82 1.27
N TRP A 610 -3.97 -12.51 1.56
CA TRP A 610 -4.86 -11.77 0.68
C TRP A 610 -4.44 -10.31 0.40
N ALA A 611 -3.67 -9.67 1.30
CA ALA A 611 -3.19 -8.30 1.10
C ALA A 611 -1.86 -8.24 0.32
N ASN A 612 -1.24 -9.40 0.04
CA ASN A 612 -0.01 -9.45 -0.75
C ASN A 612 -0.31 -9.17 -2.24
N PRO A 613 0.28 -8.13 -2.85
CA PRO A 613 0.07 -7.82 -4.26
C PRO A 613 0.48 -8.96 -5.20
N ALA A 614 1.38 -9.85 -4.76
CA ALA A 614 1.79 -11.02 -5.52
C ALA A 614 0.68 -12.09 -5.63
N VAL A 615 -0.34 -12.13 -4.75
CA VAL A 615 -1.47 -13.09 -4.86
C VAL A 615 -2.26 -12.91 -6.14
N ALA A 616 -2.29 -11.69 -6.68
CA ALA A 616 -2.95 -11.44 -7.95
C ALA A 616 -2.23 -12.08 -9.16
N TRP A 617 -1.06 -12.70 -8.95
CA TRP A 617 -0.24 -13.30 -9.98
C TRP A 617 -0.06 -14.81 -9.75
N GLU A 618 -0.42 -15.60 -10.76
CA GLU A 618 -0.30 -17.06 -10.73
C GLU A 618 0.72 -17.55 -11.75
N ALA A 619 1.63 -18.43 -11.34
CA ALA A 619 2.54 -19.08 -12.26
C ALA A 619 1.79 -20.02 -13.22
N GLY A 620 2.05 -19.89 -14.52
CA GLY A 620 1.45 -20.74 -15.54
C GLY A 620 1.89 -22.20 -15.39
N ALA A 621 0.93 -23.13 -15.35
CA ALA A 621 1.18 -24.56 -15.12
C ALA A 621 2.19 -25.18 -16.11
N GLU A 622 2.11 -24.81 -17.38
CA GLU A 622 3.00 -25.31 -18.44
C GLU A 622 4.31 -24.52 -18.57
N ARG A 623 4.30 -23.25 -18.13
CA ARG A 623 5.45 -22.34 -18.23
C ARG A 623 5.54 -21.46 -16.98
N PRO A 624 6.10 -21.97 -15.87
CA PRO A 624 6.13 -21.24 -14.59
C PRO A 624 6.97 -19.97 -14.58
N SER A 625 7.74 -19.69 -15.64
CA SER A 625 8.39 -18.38 -15.83
C SER A 625 7.38 -17.28 -16.19
N VAL A 626 6.18 -17.64 -16.63
CA VAL A 626 5.09 -16.74 -16.96
C VAL A 626 4.15 -16.66 -15.76
N LEU A 627 4.04 -15.46 -15.21
CA LEU A 627 3.14 -15.10 -14.12
C LEU A 627 1.91 -14.42 -14.72
N TRP A 628 0.77 -15.08 -14.67
CA TRP A 628 -0.51 -14.59 -15.14
C TRP A 628 -1.20 -13.79 -14.06
N HIS A 629 -1.62 -12.58 -14.42
CA HIS A 629 -2.53 -11.83 -13.56
C HIS A 629 -3.90 -12.54 -13.52
N GLN A 630 -4.52 -12.65 -12.33
CA GLN A 630 -5.81 -13.32 -12.12
C GLN A 630 -6.98 -12.59 -12.78
N GLY A 631 -6.95 -11.25 -12.79
CA GLY A 631 -7.99 -10.39 -13.34
C GLY A 631 -8.30 -10.52 -14.85
N ASP A 632 -9.53 -10.13 -15.21
CA ASP A 632 -10.05 -10.08 -16.59
C ASP A 632 -10.27 -8.63 -17.07
N PHE A 633 -9.35 -8.11 -17.87
CA PHE A 633 -9.28 -6.70 -18.25
C PHE A 633 -10.04 -6.41 -19.55
N ARG A 634 -11.35 -6.15 -19.43
CA ARG A 634 -12.24 -5.88 -20.57
C ARG A 634 -12.18 -4.45 -21.11
N GLY A 635 -11.87 -3.47 -20.26
CA GLY A 635 -11.71 -2.04 -20.58
C GLY A 635 -10.26 -1.62 -20.84
N HIS A 636 -9.95 -0.33 -20.82
CA HIS A 636 -8.55 0.11 -20.96
C HIS A 636 -7.63 -0.65 -19.99
N VAL A 637 -6.50 -1.14 -20.48
CA VAL A 637 -5.53 -1.87 -19.68
C VAL A 637 -4.13 -1.40 -19.99
N SER A 638 -3.32 -1.19 -18.96
CA SER A 638 -1.89 -0.89 -19.09
C SER A 638 -1.10 -1.65 -18.05
N ALA A 639 -0.07 -2.36 -18.49
CA ALA A 639 0.96 -2.93 -17.62
C ALA A 639 2.25 -2.14 -17.81
N SER A 640 2.94 -1.84 -16.71
CA SER A 640 4.21 -1.13 -16.72
C SER A 640 5.22 -1.90 -15.87
N LEU A 641 6.47 -1.92 -16.31
CA LEU A 641 7.57 -2.57 -15.62
C LEU A 641 8.77 -1.61 -15.59
N GLU A 642 9.25 -1.27 -14.40
CA GLU A 642 10.54 -0.59 -14.27
C GLU A 642 11.67 -1.56 -14.59
N VAL A 643 12.64 -1.09 -15.37
CA VAL A 643 13.77 -1.90 -15.81
C VAL A 643 15.04 -1.28 -15.28
N LEU A 644 15.67 -1.98 -14.33
CA LEU A 644 16.92 -1.55 -13.72
C LEU A 644 18.14 -2.04 -14.53
N PRO A 645 19.29 -1.35 -14.43
CA PRO A 645 20.55 -1.88 -14.95
C PRO A 645 20.99 -3.13 -14.19
N GLU A 646 21.31 -4.20 -14.93
CA GLU A 646 21.62 -5.51 -14.34
C GLU A 646 23.11 -5.86 -14.33
N THR A 647 23.48 -6.74 -13.39
CA THR A 647 24.83 -7.35 -13.34
C THR A 647 24.95 -8.62 -14.17
N GLU A 648 23.82 -9.22 -14.56
CA GLU A 648 23.73 -10.41 -15.42
C GLU A 648 22.81 -10.16 -16.63
N ALA A 649 22.96 -10.96 -17.68
CA ALA A 649 22.11 -10.83 -18.86
C ALA A 649 20.70 -11.33 -18.51
N ALA A 650 19.69 -10.50 -18.77
CA ALA A 650 18.33 -10.79 -18.38
C ALA A 650 17.35 -10.41 -19.48
N PHE A 651 16.15 -10.98 -19.41
CA PHE A 651 15.01 -10.42 -20.13
C PHE A 651 13.79 -10.30 -19.24
N ARG A 652 12.96 -9.33 -19.59
CA ARG A 652 11.62 -9.15 -19.03
C ARG A 652 10.64 -9.02 -20.16
N ARG A 653 9.46 -9.62 -20.01
CA ARG A 653 8.44 -9.59 -21.04
C ARG A 653 7.07 -9.32 -20.44
N LEU A 654 6.42 -8.26 -20.93
CA LEU A 654 5.00 -8.04 -20.72
C LEU A 654 4.21 -8.71 -21.84
N ILE A 655 3.13 -9.39 -21.46
CA ILE A 655 2.28 -10.18 -22.35
C ILE A 655 0.84 -9.70 -22.21
N LEU A 656 0.19 -9.42 -23.34
CA LEU A 656 -1.27 -9.34 -23.44
C LEU A 656 -1.77 -10.53 -24.25
N ALA A 657 -2.68 -11.30 -23.66
CA ALA A 657 -3.22 -12.51 -24.24
C ALA A 657 -4.76 -12.48 -24.35
N PRO A 658 -5.32 -13.30 -25.26
CA PRO A 658 -6.74 -13.58 -25.31
C PRO A 658 -7.27 -14.17 -24.00
N GLY A 659 -8.60 -14.32 -23.93
CA GLY A 659 -9.29 -14.72 -22.73
C GLY A 659 -8.99 -16.09 -22.13
N GLU A 660 -8.33 -16.98 -22.86
CA GLU A 660 -7.81 -18.26 -22.37
C GLU A 660 -6.30 -18.11 -22.20
N ALA A 661 -5.81 -18.29 -20.96
CA ALA A 661 -4.39 -18.24 -20.62
C ALA A 661 -3.71 -19.52 -21.13
N SER A 662 -3.39 -19.55 -22.43
CA SER A 662 -2.65 -20.66 -23.06
C SER A 662 -1.30 -20.19 -23.61
N PRO A 663 -0.20 -20.95 -23.37
CA PRO A 663 1.10 -20.81 -24.02
C PRO A 663 1.09 -20.79 -25.54
N GLU A 664 0.06 -21.39 -26.13
CA GLU A 664 -0.11 -21.56 -27.57
C GLU A 664 -0.96 -20.46 -28.22
N ALA A 665 -1.49 -19.53 -27.42
CA ALA A 665 -2.34 -18.45 -27.92
C ALA A 665 -1.52 -17.37 -28.66
N GLU A 666 -2.20 -16.67 -29.57
CA GLU A 666 -1.67 -15.51 -30.28
C GLU A 666 -1.45 -14.33 -29.31
N TRP A 667 -0.23 -14.22 -28.78
CA TRP A 667 0.15 -13.18 -27.82
C TRP A 667 0.65 -11.89 -28.46
N LEU A 668 0.32 -10.77 -27.84
CA LEU A 668 1.10 -9.55 -27.99
C LEU A 668 2.15 -9.53 -26.88
N THR A 669 3.42 -9.40 -27.27
CA THR A 669 4.52 -9.34 -26.31
C THR A 669 5.37 -8.08 -26.49
N ALA A 670 5.79 -7.50 -25.38
CA ALA A 670 6.82 -6.48 -25.32
C ALA A 670 7.96 -7.02 -24.45
N THR A 671 9.11 -7.28 -25.05
CA THR A 671 10.28 -7.86 -24.39
C THR A 671 11.38 -6.82 -24.30
N VAL A 672 12.02 -6.68 -23.15
CA VAL A 672 13.27 -5.94 -22.97
C VAL A 672 14.37 -6.94 -22.64
N ARG A 673 15.52 -6.80 -23.30
CA ARG A 673 16.72 -7.58 -23.03
C ARG A 673 17.84 -6.65 -22.58
N THR A 674 18.48 -6.98 -21.48
CA THR A 674 19.61 -6.25 -20.91
C THR A 674 20.87 -7.11 -20.97
N THR A 675 22.00 -6.47 -21.22
CA THR A 675 23.32 -7.09 -21.22
C THR A 675 24.19 -6.43 -20.14
N PRO A 676 24.98 -7.18 -19.36
CA PRO A 676 25.83 -6.62 -18.32
C PRO A 676 26.79 -5.57 -18.86
N GLY A 677 26.84 -4.41 -18.22
CA GLY A 677 27.75 -3.31 -18.57
C GLY A 677 27.35 -2.51 -19.80
N GLU A 678 26.23 -2.82 -20.45
CA GLU A 678 25.69 -2.01 -21.55
C GLU A 678 24.76 -0.90 -21.01
N THR A 679 24.82 0.28 -21.65
CA THR A 679 23.93 1.42 -21.33
C THR A 679 22.66 1.41 -22.18
N GLN A 680 22.43 0.35 -22.95
CA GLN A 680 21.30 0.20 -23.85
C GLN A 680 20.65 -1.17 -23.65
N ALA A 681 19.33 -1.22 -23.82
CA ALA A 681 18.55 -2.44 -23.88
C ALA A 681 17.97 -2.65 -25.28
N LEU A 682 17.78 -3.91 -25.64
CA LEU A 682 17.06 -4.28 -26.85
C LEU A 682 15.59 -4.49 -26.50
N LEU A 683 14.73 -3.63 -27.05
CA LEU A 683 13.28 -3.74 -26.93
C LEU A 683 12.72 -4.43 -28.17
N GLU A 684 11.94 -5.49 -27.98
CA GLU A 684 11.30 -6.26 -29.04
C GLU A 684 9.79 -6.33 -28.81
N VAL A 685 9.01 -5.95 -29.82
CA VAL A 685 7.55 -6.05 -29.82
C VAL A 685 7.12 -7.08 -30.85
N ALA A 686 6.38 -8.10 -30.43
CA ALA A 686 5.80 -9.08 -31.33
C ALA A 686 4.28 -9.05 -31.24
N LEU A 687 3.63 -8.94 -32.40
CA LEU A 687 2.18 -9.02 -32.57
C LEU A 687 1.83 -10.33 -33.29
N PRO A 688 0.67 -10.92 -32.99
CA PRO A 688 0.19 -12.08 -33.71
C PRO A 688 0.12 -11.84 -35.22
N GLY A 689 0.67 -12.77 -36.01
CA GLY A 689 0.67 -12.69 -37.47
C GLY A 689 1.52 -11.57 -38.09
N ALA A 690 2.29 -10.82 -37.29
CA ALA A 690 3.17 -9.75 -37.76
C ALA A 690 4.65 -10.08 -37.54
N LYS A 691 5.53 -9.40 -38.27
CA LYS A 691 6.98 -9.48 -38.00
C LYS A 691 7.31 -8.71 -36.72
N PRO A 692 8.13 -9.26 -35.81
CA PRO A 692 8.59 -8.53 -34.63
C PRO A 692 9.32 -7.23 -35.00
N VAL A 693 9.18 -6.22 -34.17
CA VAL A 693 9.86 -4.93 -34.27
C VAL A 693 10.85 -4.82 -33.14
N SER A 694 12.14 -4.61 -33.45
CA SER A 694 13.20 -4.47 -32.46
C SER A 694 13.79 -3.05 -32.49
N ARG A 695 14.11 -2.49 -31.32
CA ARG A 695 14.68 -1.14 -31.17
C ARG A 695 15.62 -1.09 -29.98
N GLU A 696 16.74 -0.39 -30.11
CA GLU A 696 17.62 -0.08 -28.98
C GLU A 696 17.06 1.11 -28.18
N ALA A 697 17.12 1.03 -26.85
CA ALA A 697 16.66 2.05 -25.94
C ALA A 697 17.70 2.27 -24.83
N ALA A 698 17.87 3.51 -24.36
CA ALA A 698 18.81 3.81 -23.29
C ALA A 698 18.31 3.27 -21.93
N LEU A 699 19.21 2.66 -21.17
CA LEU A 699 18.98 2.21 -19.79
C LEU A 699 19.35 3.31 -18.79
N GLY A 700 18.55 3.43 -17.73
CA GLY A 700 18.75 4.40 -16.66
C GLY A 700 17.69 4.25 -15.57
N VAL A 701 17.88 4.93 -14.44
CA VAL A 701 16.92 4.95 -13.33
C VAL A 701 15.59 5.53 -13.82
N GLY A 702 14.46 4.92 -13.43
CA GLY A 702 13.12 5.34 -13.83
C GLY A 702 12.74 5.02 -15.28
N GLN A 703 13.48 4.18 -15.99
CA GLN A 703 13.08 3.70 -17.31
C GLN A 703 12.05 2.59 -17.19
N THR A 704 10.88 2.79 -17.82
CA THR A 704 9.74 1.88 -17.70
C THR A 704 9.34 1.34 -19.06
N LEU A 705 9.25 0.01 -19.18
CA LEU A 705 8.56 -0.65 -20.29
C LEU A 705 7.06 -0.63 -20.01
N ARG A 706 6.26 -0.03 -20.89
CA ARG A 706 4.80 -0.03 -20.77
C ARG A 706 4.15 -0.67 -21.98
N LEU A 707 3.17 -1.53 -21.71
CA LEU A 707 2.29 -2.15 -22.69
C LEU A 707 0.84 -1.78 -22.35
N ALA A 708 0.16 -1.08 -23.26
CA ALA A 708 -1.21 -0.62 -23.06
C ALA A 708 -2.13 -1.02 -24.22
N ARG A 709 -3.39 -1.27 -23.90
CA ARG A 709 -4.49 -1.48 -24.86
C ARG A 709 -5.61 -0.52 -24.51
N ASP A 710 -5.91 0.36 -25.45
CA ASP A 710 -7.02 1.31 -25.38
C ASP A 710 -7.98 1.07 -26.55
N GLY A 711 -9.15 0.52 -26.24
CA GLY A 711 -10.15 0.12 -27.23
C GLY A 711 -9.56 -0.75 -28.34
N GLY A 712 -9.49 -0.20 -29.55
CA GLY A 712 -9.01 -0.88 -30.75
C GLY A 712 -7.50 -0.78 -31.00
N THR A 713 -6.73 -0.20 -30.08
CA THR A 713 -5.32 0.14 -30.28
C THR A 713 -4.45 -0.45 -29.17
N VAL A 714 -3.26 -0.92 -29.53
CA VAL A 714 -2.21 -1.37 -28.61
C VAL A 714 -0.97 -0.49 -28.78
N ARG A 715 -0.37 -0.10 -27.66
CA ARG A 715 0.79 0.78 -27.61
C ARG A 715 1.86 0.19 -26.70
N VAL A 716 3.09 0.18 -27.17
CA VAL A 716 4.29 -0.12 -26.38
C VAL A 716 5.13 1.12 -26.27
N SER A 717 5.48 1.53 -25.05
CA SER A 717 6.35 2.66 -24.77
C SER A 717 7.51 2.30 -23.86
N TRP A 718 8.58 3.09 -23.99
CA TRP A 718 9.77 3.07 -23.14
C TRP A 718 9.96 4.46 -22.55
N GLY A 719 9.73 4.59 -21.24
CA GLY A 719 9.47 5.89 -20.61
C GLY A 719 8.31 6.58 -21.32
N ASP A 720 8.51 7.86 -21.68
CA ASP A 720 7.51 8.66 -22.41
C ASP A 720 7.50 8.39 -23.93
N ALA A 721 8.47 7.64 -24.45
CA ALA A 721 8.62 7.43 -25.89
C ALA A 721 7.79 6.24 -26.38
N VAL A 722 6.90 6.47 -27.34
CA VAL A 722 6.20 5.38 -28.03
C VAL A 722 7.16 4.64 -28.94
N VAL A 723 7.33 3.33 -28.68
CA VAL A 723 8.18 2.45 -29.47
C VAL A 723 7.39 1.76 -30.57
N HIS A 724 6.16 1.36 -30.28
CA HIS A 724 5.28 0.73 -31.24
C HIS A 724 3.81 1.08 -30.98
N GLU A 725 3.04 1.25 -32.04
CA GLU A 725 1.59 1.43 -31.97
C GLU A 725 0.95 0.66 -33.13
N ALA A 726 -0.08 -0.13 -32.82
CA ALA A 726 -0.77 -0.96 -33.80
C ALA A 726 -2.24 -1.14 -33.41
N ARG A 727 -3.03 -1.68 -34.34
CA ARG A 727 -4.41 -2.09 -34.05
C ARG A 727 -4.39 -3.31 -33.13
N SER A 728 -5.18 -3.28 -32.06
CA SER A 728 -5.34 -4.42 -31.15
C SER A 728 -5.96 -5.60 -31.90
N PRO A 729 -5.36 -6.81 -31.83
CA PRO A 729 -6.12 -8.03 -32.00
C PRO A 729 -7.29 -8.00 -31.01
N GLY A 730 -8.50 -8.35 -31.44
CA GLY A 730 -9.66 -8.37 -30.56
C GLY A 730 -9.48 -9.41 -29.43
N GLY A 731 -10.08 -9.17 -28.27
CA GLY A 731 -10.15 -10.16 -27.19
C GLY A 731 -8.93 -10.25 -26.27
N LEU A 732 -7.91 -9.40 -26.44
CA LEU A 732 -6.80 -9.28 -25.49
C LEU A 732 -7.32 -8.74 -24.15
N ARG A 733 -7.35 -9.59 -23.12
CA ARG A 733 -7.95 -9.27 -21.80
C ARG A 733 -7.19 -9.86 -20.61
N ARG A 734 -6.14 -10.65 -20.85
CA ARG A 734 -5.26 -11.22 -19.81
C ARG A 734 -3.89 -10.57 -19.87
N ILE A 735 -3.30 -10.29 -18.71
CA ILE A 735 -1.93 -9.80 -18.58
C ILE A 735 -1.05 -10.92 -18.04
N ALA A 736 0.17 -11.01 -18.53
CA ALA A 736 1.22 -11.80 -17.91
C ALA A 736 2.55 -11.06 -17.91
N LEU A 737 3.39 -11.42 -16.94
CA LEU A 737 4.79 -11.04 -16.84
C LEU A 737 5.63 -12.30 -16.99
N GLU A 738 6.70 -12.24 -17.79
CA GLU A 738 7.72 -13.27 -17.83
C GLU A 738 9.09 -12.68 -17.50
N VAL A 739 9.79 -13.32 -16.57
CA VAL A 739 11.09 -12.90 -16.04
C VAL A 739 12.08 -14.05 -16.22
N ASP A 740 13.24 -13.76 -16.82
CA ASP A 740 14.40 -14.65 -16.88
C ASP A 740 15.65 -13.90 -16.37
N GLY A 741 16.34 -14.49 -15.40
CA GLY A 741 17.38 -13.84 -14.59
C GLY A 741 16.91 -13.42 -13.17
N PRO A 742 17.83 -13.01 -12.27
CA PRO A 742 17.47 -12.39 -10.99
C PRO A 742 16.57 -11.17 -11.23
N PRO A 743 15.58 -10.87 -10.35
CA PRO A 743 14.63 -9.77 -10.54
C PRO A 743 15.29 -8.41 -10.65
#